data_AF-A0A1H5SGQ2-F1
#
_entry.id   AF-A0A1H5SGQ2-F1
#
_cell.length_a   1.000
_cell.length_b   1.000
_cell.length_c   1.000
_cell.angle_alpha   90.00
_cell.angle_beta   90.00
_cell.angle_gamma   90.00
#
_symmetry.space_group_name_H-M   'P 1'
#
loop_
_entity.id
_entity.type
_entity.pdbx_description
1 polymer ?
#
loop_
_entity_poly.entity_id
_entity_poly.type
_entity_poly.pdbx_seq_one_letter_code
_entity_poly.pdbx_strand_id
1 'polypeptide(L)'
;MRLGLLALALLLPSALAAQTAESLHLIPIPRDVRPGAPVTLALGVRIDCQAPCSADDSFAIADLTATLAARHIAVVTNPLATHIFVARMDTKLGQQTYAESLPAGSPAATAMPAEMQPEGYVLIPDRNGDRVGGLAVTASTSAGIFYALQTVKQLIVGDGPAAHLNAATIRDWPAMKWRGLHDDLSRGPVDTLDFQKKLIRTLAAYKVNIYSPYFETTQFFPSNPLAAVPGAAMSQQDAMQLVAYAAQYHITIVPEQEAFGHLRHLLTWETYAGAAETPHGAVLAPSEPQSMQIIDGMFKDLTQMYPGPFVHVGADETFDLGTGKTRPDTDARGLNAVYLDYLQRIVTDLQPLHKKVLFWGDIAQKAPDLLKAMPQSFKDQTIVVQWGYSPQPKNFDHFLTPYADAGFQIWVAPSINNYRQVFPNQQEALLDIQQFTRDGQKFGAQGQLNTLWHDDGESLANMDWYGVLFGAAAAWQQGESSIPAFQASYGLQFHGDASGLIDQAENEITAAMALMHDAKVSTGGEGSDGVFWLDPWSKDGQAMAVKIRPIDSELRLHAESAINLIGKARVQNPNLRESEALDAIDFGARRIDFLGLMFQLSDEMIHSYAQAQATLAAGTWKKASPGVASLLGDLNNVANGRLQDMTYGYSQMRQMYQEQWLRTYRPANLQPVLERYDFTIQRWIARVDQVRAVQHQWAEQHTLPDPSQFGMPAPLTPVAPSPVPPPLPNGR
;
A
#
# COMPACT_ATOMS: atom_id res chain seq x y z
N MET A 1 -38.14 27.77 42.76
CA MET A 1 -38.60 26.37 42.57
C MET A 1 -39.44 26.29 41.30
N ARG A 2 -38.87 25.75 40.22
CA ARG A 2 -39.58 25.00 39.17
C ARG A 2 -38.51 24.39 38.25
N LEU A 3 -38.50 23.05 38.23
CA LEU A 3 -37.69 22.22 37.34
C LEU A 3 -38.15 22.40 35.90
N GLY A 4 -37.19 22.32 34.96
CA GLY A 4 -37.43 21.99 33.57
C GLY A 4 -36.34 21.03 33.10
N LEU A 5 -36.65 19.73 33.05
CA LEU A 5 -35.86 18.73 32.33
C LEU A 5 -36.01 18.99 30.82
N LEU A 6 -34.90 19.03 30.09
CA LEU A 6 -34.90 18.83 28.64
C LEU A 6 -33.87 17.75 28.24
N ALA A 7 -34.44 16.65 27.75
CA ALA A 7 -33.98 15.76 26.68
C ALA A 7 -32.47 15.49 26.53
N LEU A 8 -32.01 14.41 27.17
CA LEU A 8 -30.84 13.64 26.75
C LEU A 8 -31.32 12.35 26.09
N ALA A 9 -31.68 12.42 24.80
CA ALA A 9 -32.01 11.22 24.01
C ALA A 9 -31.78 11.54 22.53
N LEU A 10 -30.74 10.91 21.94
CA LEU A 10 -30.55 10.55 20.51
C LEU A 10 -29.06 10.46 20.13
N LEU A 11 -28.27 9.63 20.83
CA LEU A 11 -26.94 9.19 20.37
C LEU A 11 -26.65 7.69 20.67
N LEU A 12 -27.61 6.96 21.24
CA LEU A 12 -27.43 5.57 21.70
C LEU A 12 -27.60 4.46 20.63
N PRO A 13 -28.44 4.56 19.58
CA PRO A 13 -28.64 3.43 18.67
C PRO A 13 -27.48 3.23 17.66
N SER A 14 -26.69 4.25 17.36
CA SER A 14 -25.55 4.16 16.44
C SER A 14 -24.34 3.44 17.05
N ALA A 15 -24.09 3.63 18.35
CA ALA A 15 -22.95 3.00 19.04
C ALA A 15 -23.12 1.48 19.23
N LEU A 16 -24.33 0.99 19.51
CA LEU A 16 -24.59 -0.46 19.60
C LEU A 16 -24.50 -1.15 18.23
N ALA A 17 -24.98 -0.52 17.15
CA ALA A 17 -24.90 -1.08 15.81
C ALA A 17 -23.44 -1.21 15.32
N ALA A 18 -22.59 -0.22 15.63
CA ALA A 18 -21.16 -0.26 15.34
C ALA A 18 -20.46 -1.41 16.09
N GLN A 19 -20.73 -1.58 17.39
CA GLN A 19 -20.20 -2.70 18.19
C GLN A 19 -20.61 -4.08 17.66
N THR A 20 -21.82 -4.22 17.10
CA THR A 20 -22.28 -5.50 16.54
C THR A 20 -21.69 -5.81 15.18
N ALA A 21 -21.35 -4.81 14.37
CA ALA A 21 -20.68 -5.02 13.07
C ALA A 21 -19.20 -5.40 13.25
N GLU A 22 -18.53 -4.83 14.25
CA GLU A 22 -17.15 -5.14 14.62
C GLU A 22 -16.95 -6.62 15.00
N SER A 23 -17.97 -7.27 15.58
CA SER A 23 -17.89 -8.70 15.96
C SER A 23 -17.75 -9.70 14.79
N LEU A 24 -18.09 -9.29 13.57
CA LEU A 24 -17.94 -10.14 12.38
C LEU A 24 -16.60 -9.96 11.67
N HIS A 25 -15.80 -8.97 12.10
CA HIS A 25 -14.46 -8.67 11.57
C HIS A 25 -14.43 -8.52 10.04
N LEU A 26 -15.38 -7.78 9.44
CA LEU A 26 -15.50 -7.62 7.98
C LEU A 26 -14.70 -6.41 7.47
N ILE A 27 -14.13 -6.53 6.26
CA ILE A 27 -13.41 -5.44 5.58
C ILE A 27 -13.90 -5.32 4.12
N PRO A 28 -14.59 -4.24 3.73
CA PRO A 28 -15.08 -3.14 4.57
C PRO A 28 -16.17 -3.58 5.54
N ILE A 29 -16.32 -2.83 6.64
CA ILE A 29 -17.43 -3.00 7.59
C ILE A 29 -18.72 -2.50 6.91
N PRO A 30 -19.78 -3.34 6.83
CA PRO A 30 -21.02 -2.95 6.16
C PRO A 30 -21.79 -1.85 6.90
N ARG A 31 -22.59 -1.07 6.16
CA ARG A 31 -23.40 0.03 6.74
C ARG A 31 -24.44 -0.41 7.76
N ASP A 32 -25.13 -1.53 7.51
CA ASP A 32 -26.12 -2.10 8.42
C ASP A 32 -25.88 -3.59 8.57
N VAL A 33 -25.64 -4.03 9.81
CA VAL A 33 -25.35 -5.41 10.16
C VAL A 33 -26.17 -5.80 11.39
N ARG A 34 -26.86 -6.93 11.29
CA ARG A 34 -27.53 -7.60 12.42
C ARG A 34 -27.04 -9.04 12.48
N PRO A 35 -26.14 -9.37 13.42
CA PRO A 35 -25.60 -10.72 13.55
C PRO A 35 -26.70 -11.76 13.78
N GLY A 36 -26.51 -12.93 13.16
CA GLY A 36 -27.31 -14.13 13.37
C GLY A 36 -26.48 -15.24 14.01
N ALA A 37 -27.09 -16.42 14.17
CA ALA A 37 -26.38 -17.59 14.69
C ALA A 37 -25.48 -18.19 13.59
N PRO A 38 -24.25 -18.62 13.93
CA PRO A 38 -23.40 -19.36 12.99
C PRO A 38 -24.05 -20.65 12.49
N VAL A 39 -23.79 -21.00 11.24
CA VAL A 39 -24.28 -22.23 10.60
C VAL A 39 -23.09 -23.07 10.15
N THR A 40 -23.06 -24.35 10.54
CA THR A 40 -22.00 -25.28 10.12
C THR A 40 -22.05 -25.56 8.62
N LEU A 41 -20.88 -25.65 7.98
CA LEU A 41 -20.74 -26.04 6.56
C LEU A 41 -20.31 -27.51 6.39
N ALA A 42 -20.37 -28.32 7.44
CA ALA A 42 -19.87 -29.70 7.43
C ALA A 42 -20.56 -30.62 6.39
N LEU A 43 -21.81 -30.29 5.99
CA LEU A 43 -22.55 -31.02 4.96
C LEU A 43 -22.39 -30.43 3.55
N GLY A 44 -21.47 -29.48 3.39
CA GLY A 44 -21.24 -28.74 2.16
C GLY A 44 -22.15 -27.53 2.01
N VAL A 45 -21.97 -26.83 0.88
CA VAL A 45 -22.71 -25.63 0.48
C VAL A 45 -23.47 -25.91 -0.81
N ARG A 46 -24.74 -25.52 -0.88
CA ARG A 46 -25.51 -25.48 -2.13
C ARG A 46 -25.70 -24.03 -2.54
N ILE A 47 -25.37 -23.69 -3.78
CA ILE A 47 -25.55 -22.34 -4.33
C ILE A 47 -26.52 -22.41 -5.49
N ASP A 48 -27.66 -21.72 -5.36
CA ASP A 48 -28.68 -21.64 -6.41
C ASP A 48 -28.88 -20.18 -6.83
N CYS A 49 -29.05 -19.94 -8.12
CA CYS A 49 -29.37 -18.63 -8.68
C CYS A 49 -30.77 -18.65 -9.31
N GLN A 50 -31.66 -17.79 -8.83
CA GLN A 50 -33.00 -17.66 -9.41
C GLN A 50 -32.94 -16.92 -10.74
N ALA A 51 -33.61 -17.47 -11.76
CA ALA A 51 -33.74 -16.81 -13.05
C ALA A 51 -34.48 -15.45 -12.94
N PRO A 52 -34.01 -14.39 -13.63
CA PRO A 52 -32.85 -14.40 -14.53
C PRO A 52 -31.52 -14.36 -13.77
N CYS A 53 -30.58 -15.21 -14.21
CA CYS A 53 -29.19 -15.22 -13.73
C CYS A 53 -28.27 -14.85 -14.90
N SER A 54 -27.58 -13.72 -14.83
CA SER A 54 -26.71 -13.26 -15.91
C SER A 54 -25.39 -14.05 -15.96
N ALA A 55 -24.61 -13.86 -17.03
CA ALA A 55 -23.26 -14.42 -17.13
C ALA A 55 -22.36 -13.87 -16.00
N ASP A 56 -22.49 -12.58 -15.67
CA ASP A 56 -21.75 -11.94 -14.58
C ASP A 56 -22.16 -12.49 -13.21
N ASP A 57 -23.46 -12.70 -12.97
CA ASP A 57 -23.92 -13.34 -11.72
C ASP A 57 -23.37 -14.78 -11.62
N SER A 58 -23.32 -15.50 -12.74
CA SER A 58 -22.75 -16.85 -12.82
C SER A 58 -21.24 -16.85 -12.57
N PHE A 59 -20.52 -15.84 -13.05
CA PHE A 59 -19.10 -15.64 -12.77
C PHE A 59 -18.86 -15.40 -11.27
N ALA A 60 -19.65 -14.53 -10.64
CA ALA A 60 -19.56 -14.28 -9.20
C ALA A 60 -19.81 -15.55 -8.37
N ILE A 61 -20.75 -16.40 -8.78
CA ILE A 61 -21.00 -17.71 -8.15
C ILE A 61 -19.82 -18.67 -8.37
N ALA A 62 -19.23 -18.69 -9.57
CA ALA A 62 -18.06 -19.51 -9.87
C ALA A 62 -16.82 -19.08 -9.04
N ASP A 63 -16.63 -17.77 -8.86
CA ASP A 63 -15.58 -17.18 -8.02
C ASP A 63 -15.75 -17.55 -6.52
N LEU A 64 -16.99 -17.48 -5.99
CA LEU A 64 -17.29 -18.02 -4.65
C LEU A 64 -17.03 -19.53 -4.58
N THR A 65 -17.45 -20.28 -5.59
CA THR A 65 -17.23 -21.75 -5.67
C THR A 65 -15.75 -22.10 -5.66
N ALA A 66 -14.91 -21.36 -6.39
CA ALA A 66 -13.46 -21.53 -6.40
C ALA A 66 -12.85 -21.24 -5.01
N THR A 67 -13.36 -20.20 -4.32
CA THR A 67 -12.93 -19.89 -2.94
C THR A 67 -13.29 -21.00 -1.96
N LEU A 68 -14.51 -21.56 -2.05
CA LEU A 68 -14.94 -22.69 -1.23
C LEU A 68 -14.06 -23.93 -1.48
N ALA A 69 -13.78 -24.23 -2.74
CA ALA A 69 -12.92 -25.35 -3.12
C ALA A 69 -11.48 -25.19 -2.60
N ALA A 70 -10.90 -24.00 -2.70
CA ALA A 70 -9.58 -23.69 -2.15
C ALA A 70 -9.51 -23.86 -0.62
N ARG A 71 -10.65 -23.73 0.06
CA ARG A 71 -10.83 -23.92 1.51
C ARG A 71 -11.30 -25.32 1.88
N HIS A 72 -11.29 -26.26 0.93
CA HIS A 72 -11.75 -27.64 1.10
C HIS A 72 -13.22 -27.78 1.55
N ILE A 73 -14.07 -26.81 1.20
CA ILE A 73 -15.51 -26.82 1.47
C ILE A 73 -16.23 -27.29 0.20
N ALA A 74 -16.97 -28.39 0.30
CA ALA A 74 -17.63 -28.99 -0.87
C ALA A 74 -18.86 -28.20 -1.31
N VAL A 75 -18.97 -27.91 -2.61
CA VAL A 75 -20.22 -27.43 -3.22
C VAL A 75 -21.02 -28.63 -3.71
N VAL A 76 -22.25 -28.79 -3.22
CA VAL A 76 -23.07 -30.01 -3.37
C VAL A 76 -24.52 -29.68 -3.72
N THR A 77 -25.26 -30.69 -4.17
CA THR A 77 -26.72 -30.61 -4.45
C THR A 77 -27.58 -31.15 -3.30
N ASN A 78 -26.96 -31.55 -2.19
CA ASN A 78 -27.64 -32.11 -1.02
C ASN A 78 -28.66 -31.11 -0.45
N PRO A 79 -29.95 -31.47 -0.28
CA PRO A 79 -30.95 -30.57 0.29
C PRO A 79 -30.72 -30.21 1.76
N LEU A 80 -29.86 -30.95 2.47
CA LEU A 80 -29.46 -30.67 3.86
C LEU A 80 -28.18 -29.81 3.98
N ALA A 81 -27.53 -29.48 2.86
CA ALA A 81 -26.38 -28.58 2.83
C ALA A 81 -26.80 -27.13 3.16
N THR A 82 -25.86 -26.32 3.66
CA THR A 82 -26.08 -24.89 3.85
C THR A 82 -26.37 -24.23 2.52
N HIS A 83 -27.47 -23.48 2.46
CA HIS A 83 -27.99 -22.97 1.21
C HIS A 83 -27.65 -21.49 1.03
N ILE A 84 -27.06 -21.13 -0.12
CA ILE A 84 -26.87 -19.74 -0.54
C ILE A 84 -27.75 -19.50 -1.77
N PHE A 85 -28.79 -18.70 -1.61
CA PHE A 85 -29.72 -18.40 -2.67
C PHE A 85 -29.48 -17.00 -3.23
N VAL A 86 -29.23 -16.90 -4.52
CA VAL A 86 -28.93 -15.64 -5.21
C VAL A 86 -30.14 -15.24 -6.06
N ALA A 87 -30.65 -14.02 -5.88
CA ALA A 87 -31.79 -13.53 -6.63
C ALA A 87 -31.67 -12.02 -6.92
N ARG A 88 -32.11 -11.58 -8.10
CA ARG A 88 -32.13 -10.17 -8.49
C ARG A 88 -33.38 -9.44 -7.99
N MET A 89 -33.28 -8.12 -7.78
CA MET A 89 -34.37 -7.28 -7.26
C MET A 89 -35.62 -7.23 -8.15
N ASP A 90 -35.52 -7.63 -9.42
CA ASP A 90 -36.65 -7.77 -10.34
C ASP A 90 -37.43 -9.09 -10.14
N THR A 91 -36.93 -10.01 -9.31
CA THR A 91 -37.61 -11.25 -8.93
C THR A 91 -38.43 -11.07 -7.64
N LYS A 92 -39.48 -11.88 -7.47
CA LYS A 92 -40.28 -11.89 -6.22
C LYS A 92 -39.45 -12.18 -4.99
N LEU A 93 -38.50 -13.11 -5.08
CA LEU A 93 -37.65 -13.47 -3.96
C LEU A 93 -36.68 -12.33 -3.62
N GLY A 94 -36.07 -11.68 -4.62
CA GLY A 94 -35.23 -10.51 -4.36
C GLY A 94 -35.99 -9.40 -3.62
N GLN A 95 -37.22 -9.12 -4.04
CA GLN A 95 -38.10 -8.15 -3.37
C GLN A 95 -38.44 -8.56 -1.93
N GLN A 96 -38.72 -9.85 -1.68
CA GLN A 96 -38.97 -10.38 -0.35
C GLN A 96 -37.71 -10.28 0.54
N THR A 97 -36.57 -10.74 0.04
CA THR A 97 -35.27 -10.65 0.72
C THR A 97 -34.96 -9.22 1.14
N TYR A 98 -35.16 -8.25 0.23
CA TYR A 98 -34.99 -6.85 0.54
C TYR A 98 -35.97 -6.36 1.60
N ALA A 99 -37.26 -6.65 1.47
CA ALA A 99 -38.28 -6.23 2.43
C ALA A 99 -38.02 -6.76 3.85
N GLU A 100 -37.58 -8.02 3.98
CA GLU A 100 -37.24 -8.64 5.27
C GLU A 100 -35.96 -8.06 5.90
N SER A 101 -35.05 -7.53 5.09
CA SER A 101 -33.84 -6.88 5.56
C SER A 101 -34.06 -5.51 6.18
N LEU A 102 -35.23 -4.90 6.00
CA LEU A 102 -35.52 -3.58 6.53
C LEU A 102 -35.64 -3.59 8.07
N PRO A 103 -35.20 -2.53 8.76
CA PRO A 103 -35.42 -2.38 10.19
C PRO A 103 -36.90 -2.40 10.55
N ALA A 104 -37.23 -2.90 11.75
CA ALA A 104 -38.60 -2.93 12.24
C ALA A 104 -39.22 -1.51 12.24
N GLY A 105 -40.43 -1.39 11.69
CA GLY A 105 -41.14 -0.10 11.56
C GLY A 105 -40.78 0.72 10.31
N SER A 106 -39.88 0.22 9.45
CA SER A 106 -39.63 0.86 8.14
C SER A 106 -40.87 0.76 7.23
N PRO A 107 -41.12 1.76 6.37
CA PRO A 107 -42.15 1.66 5.34
C PRO A 107 -41.91 0.44 4.43
N ALA A 108 -43.00 -0.20 3.98
CA ALA A 108 -42.88 -1.25 2.99
C ALA A 108 -42.24 -0.69 1.71
N ALA A 109 -41.13 -1.29 1.28
CA ALA A 109 -40.41 -0.89 0.07
C ALA A 109 -40.14 -2.13 -0.80
N THR A 110 -40.37 -1.97 -2.10
CA THR A 110 -40.18 -3.03 -3.11
C THR A 110 -38.96 -2.78 -3.99
N ALA A 111 -38.19 -1.72 -3.71
CA ALA A 111 -37.01 -1.33 -4.47
C ALA A 111 -35.94 -0.74 -3.54
N MET A 112 -34.67 -0.92 -3.93
CA MET A 112 -33.53 -0.31 -3.26
C MET A 112 -33.48 1.20 -3.53
N PRO A 113 -33.01 2.03 -2.56
CA PRO A 113 -32.72 3.45 -2.77
C PRO A 113 -31.73 3.66 -3.92
N ALA A 114 -31.79 4.82 -4.57
CA ALA A 114 -31.00 5.12 -5.76
C ALA A 114 -29.49 4.99 -5.54
N GLU A 115 -29.01 5.38 -4.37
CA GLU A 115 -27.62 5.26 -3.93
C GLU A 115 -27.15 3.81 -3.76
N MET A 116 -28.08 2.88 -3.52
CA MET A 116 -27.79 1.46 -3.32
C MET A 116 -27.88 0.68 -4.64
N GLN A 117 -28.63 1.16 -5.64
CA GLN A 117 -28.85 0.40 -6.87
C GLN A 117 -27.59 0.02 -7.65
N PRO A 118 -26.56 0.88 -7.83
CA PRO A 118 -25.43 0.57 -8.70
C PRO A 118 -24.58 -0.61 -8.24
N GLU A 119 -24.30 -0.70 -6.94
CA GLU A 119 -23.30 -1.63 -6.37
C GLU A 119 -23.72 -2.19 -4.99
N GLY A 120 -24.89 -1.79 -4.48
CA GLY A 120 -25.38 -2.20 -3.17
C GLY A 120 -26.14 -3.51 -3.21
N TYR A 121 -26.18 -4.16 -2.04
CA TYR A 121 -26.73 -5.50 -1.89
C TYR A 121 -27.29 -5.76 -0.49
N VAL A 122 -28.05 -6.85 -0.40
CA VAL A 122 -28.64 -7.35 0.84
C VAL A 122 -28.34 -8.83 1.02
N LEU A 123 -28.03 -9.21 2.26
CA LEU A 123 -27.92 -10.57 2.74
C LEU A 123 -28.90 -10.75 3.91
N ILE A 124 -29.65 -11.84 3.96
CA ILE A 124 -30.43 -12.24 5.15
C ILE A 124 -30.24 -13.74 5.43
N PRO A 125 -30.36 -14.20 6.69
CA PRO A 125 -30.46 -15.63 6.97
C PRO A 125 -31.69 -16.24 6.29
N ASP A 126 -31.51 -17.33 5.53
CA ASP A 126 -32.62 -18.06 4.90
C ASP A 126 -33.49 -18.71 6.00
N ARG A 127 -34.79 -18.38 6.02
CA ARG A 127 -35.75 -18.84 7.04
C ARG A 127 -36.73 -19.90 6.54
N ASN A 128 -36.47 -20.55 5.41
CA ASN A 128 -37.39 -21.56 4.89
C ASN A 128 -37.50 -22.77 5.85
N GLY A 129 -38.72 -22.97 6.38
CA GLY A 129 -39.03 -23.64 7.66
C GLY A 129 -38.74 -25.14 7.83
N ASP A 130 -37.89 -25.75 7.01
CA ASP A 130 -37.46 -27.17 7.14
C ASP A 130 -35.97 -27.39 6.81
N ARG A 131 -35.17 -26.34 6.55
CA ARG A 131 -33.78 -26.47 6.07
C ARG A 131 -32.76 -26.12 7.15
N VAL A 132 -31.60 -26.80 7.12
CA VAL A 132 -30.39 -26.35 7.82
C VAL A 132 -30.08 -24.95 7.29
N GLY A 133 -29.85 -23.97 8.19
CA GLY A 133 -29.81 -22.53 7.85
C GLY A 133 -28.91 -22.16 6.66
N GLY A 134 -29.06 -20.93 6.16
CA GLY A 134 -28.35 -20.45 4.96
C GLY A 134 -28.42 -18.93 4.79
N LEU A 135 -28.15 -18.44 3.59
CA LEU A 135 -28.25 -17.03 3.21
C LEU A 135 -29.09 -16.84 1.95
N ALA A 136 -29.95 -15.83 1.95
CA ALA A 136 -30.52 -15.26 0.73
C ALA A 136 -29.81 -13.94 0.40
N VAL A 137 -29.43 -13.80 -0.87
CA VAL A 137 -28.64 -12.69 -1.41
C VAL A 137 -29.46 -11.97 -2.48
N THR A 138 -29.52 -10.64 -2.41
CA THR A 138 -30.13 -9.86 -3.49
C THR A 138 -29.44 -8.53 -3.77
N ALA A 139 -29.46 -8.11 -5.03
CA ALA A 139 -28.96 -6.83 -5.51
C ALA A 139 -29.69 -6.39 -6.78
N SER A 140 -29.57 -5.09 -7.10
CA SER A 140 -30.16 -4.52 -8.32
C SER A 140 -29.29 -4.75 -9.56
N THR A 141 -27.97 -4.90 -9.41
CA THR A 141 -26.96 -5.04 -10.48
C THR A 141 -26.05 -6.26 -10.25
N SER A 142 -25.31 -6.68 -11.29
CA SER A 142 -24.39 -7.82 -11.18
C SER A 142 -23.17 -7.47 -10.32
N ALA A 143 -22.73 -6.21 -10.36
CA ALA A 143 -21.73 -5.68 -9.42
C ALA A 143 -22.20 -5.79 -7.96
N GLY A 144 -23.47 -5.49 -7.67
CA GLY A 144 -24.04 -5.69 -6.35
C GLY A 144 -24.06 -7.16 -5.93
N ILE A 145 -24.45 -8.09 -6.81
CA ILE A 145 -24.37 -9.54 -6.53
C ILE A 145 -22.92 -9.97 -6.29
N PHE A 146 -21.98 -9.51 -7.11
CA PHE A 146 -20.57 -9.80 -6.97
C PHE A 146 -20.04 -9.37 -5.59
N TYR A 147 -20.27 -8.12 -5.17
CA TYR A 147 -19.84 -7.63 -3.85
C TYR A 147 -20.57 -8.30 -2.68
N ALA A 148 -21.82 -8.72 -2.89
CA ALA A 148 -22.55 -9.52 -1.91
C ALA A 148 -21.83 -10.85 -1.67
N LEU A 149 -21.42 -11.54 -2.74
CA LEU A 149 -20.70 -12.81 -2.63
C LEU A 149 -19.28 -12.64 -2.10
N GLN A 150 -18.60 -11.52 -2.34
CA GLN A 150 -17.33 -11.22 -1.65
C GLN A 150 -17.54 -11.10 -0.14
N THR A 151 -18.65 -10.50 0.30
CA THR A 151 -19.00 -10.45 1.72
C THR A 151 -19.32 -11.83 2.28
N VAL A 152 -20.00 -12.69 1.51
CA VAL A 152 -20.23 -14.09 1.89
C VAL A 152 -18.91 -14.84 2.10
N LYS A 153 -17.88 -14.62 1.26
CA LYS A 153 -16.56 -15.24 1.47
C LYS A 153 -15.95 -14.89 2.83
N GLN A 154 -16.11 -13.63 3.27
CA GLN A 154 -15.63 -13.14 4.57
C GLN A 154 -16.44 -13.65 5.77
N LEU A 155 -17.75 -13.87 5.58
CA LEU A 155 -18.61 -14.46 6.61
C LEU A 155 -18.30 -15.94 6.87
N ILE A 156 -17.60 -16.61 5.94
CA ILE A 156 -17.18 -18.01 6.11
C ILE A 156 -15.85 -18.02 6.86
N VAL A 157 -15.82 -18.66 8.03
CA VAL A 157 -14.64 -18.78 8.90
C VAL A 157 -14.24 -20.24 9.04
N GLY A 158 -12.93 -20.50 9.00
CA GLY A 158 -12.36 -21.85 9.03
C GLY A 158 -12.46 -22.59 7.70
N ASP A 159 -11.87 -23.78 7.64
CA ASP A 159 -11.75 -24.57 6.42
C ASP A 159 -12.26 -26.01 6.63
N GLY A 160 -12.53 -26.70 5.52
CA GLY A 160 -12.98 -28.09 5.54
C GLY A 160 -14.22 -28.31 6.41
N PRO A 161 -14.30 -29.44 7.15
CA PRO A 161 -15.44 -29.74 8.02
C PRO A 161 -15.62 -28.79 9.21
N ALA A 162 -14.57 -28.04 9.59
CA ALA A 162 -14.62 -27.07 10.67
C ALA A 162 -15.17 -25.70 10.23
N ALA A 163 -15.34 -25.50 8.92
CA ALA A 163 -15.86 -24.26 8.39
C ALA A 163 -17.30 -24.00 8.84
N HIS A 164 -17.59 -22.75 9.15
CA HIS A 164 -18.92 -22.26 9.47
C HIS A 164 -19.17 -20.91 8.80
N LEU A 165 -20.43 -20.63 8.54
CA LEU A 165 -20.93 -19.37 8.03
C LEU A 165 -21.49 -18.55 9.19
N ASN A 166 -20.90 -17.40 9.47
CA ASN A 166 -21.44 -16.43 10.40
C ASN A 166 -22.64 -15.74 9.75
N ALA A 167 -23.83 -16.33 9.90
CA ALA A 167 -25.04 -15.77 9.29
C ALA A 167 -25.32 -14.37 9.85
N ALA A 168 -25.71 -13.44 8.99
CA ALA A 168 -26.05 -12.08 9.37
C ALA A 168 -27.08 -11.51 8.39
N THR A 169 -27.88 -10.55 8.87
CA THR A 169 -28.61 -9.64 7.98
C THR A 169 -27.73 -8.44 7.69
N ILE A 170 -27.41 -8.21 6.42
CA ILE A 170 -26.53 -7.13 5.96
C ILE A 170 -27.23 -6.32 4.88
N ARG A 171 -27.16 -4.99 4.97
CA ARG A 171 -27.46 -4.08 3.87
C ARG A 171 -26.27 -3.15 3.68
N ASP A 172 -25.74 -3.10 2.46
CA ASP A 172 -24.48 -2.39 2.23
C ASP A 172 -24.38 -1.80 0.83
N TRP A 173 -23.65 -0.69 0.71
CA TRP A 173 -23.38 0.03 -0.55
C TRP A 173 -22.23 1.04 -0.36
N PRO A 174 -21.50 1.38 -1.43
CA PRO A 174 -20.30 2.21 -1.31
C PRO A 174 -20.65 3.67 -0.96
N ALA A 175 -19.74 4.35 -0.25
CA ALA A 175 -19.79 5.79 -0.03
C ALA A 175 -19.27 6.57 -1.24
N MET A 176 -18.18 6.11 -1.84
CA MET A 176 -17.60 6.72 -3.05
C MET A 176 -17.88 5.87 -4.28
N LYS A 177 -18.22 6.53 -5.39
CA LYS A 177 -18.54 5.88 -6.66
C LYS A 177 -17.30 5.20 -7.26
N TRP A 178 -16.15 5.86 -7.17
CA TRP A 178 -14.89 5.36 -7.69
C TRP A 178 -13.93 5.06 -6.55
N ARG A 179 -13.43 3.84 -6.50
CA ARG A 179 -12.59 3.36 -5.41
C ARG A 179 -11.42 2.71 -6.10
N GLY A 180 -10.27 3.38 -6.06
CA GLY A 180 -9.12 3.05 -6.89
C GLY A 180 -7.84 2.82 -6.12
N LEU A 181 -6.99 2.01 -6.73
CA LEU A 181 -5.58 1.90 -6.41
C LEU A 181 -4.78 2.50 -7.57
N HIS A 182 -3.90 3.46 -7.26
CA HIS A 182 -2.81 3.89 -8.14
C HIS A 182 -1.58 3.02 -7.89
N ASP A 183 -0.98 2.51 -8.96
CA ASP A 183 0.14 1.58 -8.92
C ASP A 183 1.33 2.08 -9.76
N ASP A 184 2.42 2.46 -9.08
CA ASP A 184 3.63 2.97 -9.71
C ASP A 184 4.42 1.86 -10.41
N LEU A 185 4.41 1.87 -11.74
CA LEU A 185 5.18 0.94 -12.57
C LEU A 185 6.37 1.62 -13.24
N SER A 186 6.87 2.75 -12.72
CA SER A 186 7.85 3.60 -13.42
C SER A 186 9.15 3.82 -12.66
N ARG A 187 9.21 3.59 -11.34
CA ARG A 187 10.37 3.97 -10.51
C ARG A 187 11.33 2.82 -10.20
N GLY A 188 11.08 1.64 -10.75
CA GLY A 188 11.97 0.47 -10.65
C GLY A 188 11.15 -0.80 -10.76
N PRO A 189 10.38 -1.15 -9.73
CA PRO A 189 9.49 -2.28 -9.77
C PRO A 189 8.48 -2.18 -10.91
N VAL A 190 8.30 -3.29 -11.64
CA VAL A 190 7.22 -3.44 -12.62
C VAL A 190 6.61 -4.81 -12.45
N ASP A 191 5.32 -4.84 -12.13
CA ASP A 191 4.60 -6.08 -11.89
C ASP A 191 4.63 -7.04 -13.08
N THR A 192 4.65 -8.33 -12.75
CA THR A 192 4.30 -9.38 -13.71
C THR A 192 2.80 -9.34 -14.00
N LEU A 193 2.39 -9.76 -15.20
CA LEU A 193 0.97 -9.83 -15.55
C LEU A 193 0.18 -10.73 -14.58
N ASP A 194 0.80 -11.80 -14.08
CA ASP A 194 0.17 -12.71 -13.13
C ASP A 194 -0.03 -12.07 -11.74
N PHE A 195 0.93 -11.25 -11.29
CA PHE A 195 0.76 -10.46 -10.08
C PHE A 195 -0.30 -9.36 -10.28
N GLN A 196 -0.36 -8.67 -11.41
CA GLN A 196 -1.43 -7.69 -11.67
C GLN A 196 -2.83 -8.34 -11.68
N LYS A 197 -2.96 -9.56 -12.21
CA LYS A 197 -4.20 -10.34 -12.08
C LYS A 197 -4.49 -10.72 -10.63
N LYS A 198 -3.47 -10.96 -9.79
CA LYS A 198 -3.61 -11.13 -8.34
C LYS A 198 -4.12 -9.86 -7.69
N LEU A 199 -3.53 -8.73 -8.04
CA LEU A 199 -3.93 -7.42 -7.57
C LEU A 199 -5.40 -7.14 -7.89
N ILE A 200 -5.83 -7.32 -9.14
CA ILE A 200 -7.23 -7.14 -9.55
C ILE A 200 -8.19 -7.99 -8.73
N ARG A 201 -7.98 -9.31 -8.62
CA ARG A 201 -8.93 -10.18 -7.90
C ARG A 201 -8.98 -9.85 -6.40
N THR A 202 -7.85 -9.46 -5.81
CA THR A 202 -7.80 -9.02 -4.41
C THR A 202 -8.52 -7.69 -4.22
N LEU A 203 -8.22 -6.68 -5.05
CA LEU A 203 -8.91 -5.38 -5.04
C LEU A 203 -10.44 -5.55 -5.15
N ALA A 204 -10.90 -6.41 -6.06
CA ALA A 204 -12.30 -6.70 -6.25
C ALA A 204 -12.95 -7.40 -5.04
N ALA A 205 -12.22 -8.31 -4.38
CA ALA A 205 -12.66 -8.96 -3.14
C ALA A 205 -12.89 -7.96 -1.99
N TYR A 206 -12.16 -6.84 -2.00
CA TYR A 206 -12.30 -5.72 -1.08
C TYR A 206 -13.08 -4.53 -1.68
N LYS A 207 -13.84 -4.80 -2.75
CA LYS A 207 -14.82 -3.89 -3.38
C LYS A 207 -14.24 -2.63 -4.04
N VAL A 208 -12.95 -2.63 -4.38
CA VAL A 208 -12.33 -1.61 -5.26
C VAL A 208 -12.82 -1.83 -6.70
N ASN A 209 -13.01 -0.76 -7.47
CA ASN A 209 -13.51 -0.81 -8.85
C ASN A 209 -12.64 -0.06 -9.87
N ILE A 210 -11.54 0.57 -9.44
CA ILE A 210 -10.53 1.20 -10.30
C ILE A 210 -9.16 0.59 -10.02
N TYR A 211 -8.39 0.31 -11.07
CA TYR A 211 -6.95 0.06 -11.01
C TYR A 211 -6.26 1.03 -11.97
N SER A 212 -5.30 1.82 -11.48
CA SER A 212 -4.63 2.87 -12.24
C SER A 212 -3.13 2.59 -12.31
N PRO A 213 -2.62 1.88 -13.34
CA PRO A 213 -1.20 1.71 -13.53
C PRO A 213 -0.56 3.02 -14.02
N TYR A 214 0.47 3.48 -13.32
CA TYR A 214 1.22 4.70 -13.59
C TYR A 214 2.45 4.45 -14.46
N PHE A 215 2.54 5.21 -15.55
CA PHE A 215 3.50 5.07 -16.63
C PHE A 215 4.19 6.40 -16.94
N GLU A 216 5.52 6.40 -16.84
CA GLU A 216 6.39 7.39 -17.49
C GLU A 216 6.88 6.82 -18.83
N THR A 217 7.60 5.70 -18.76
CA THR A 217 8.21 5.02 -19.92
C THR A 217 8.00 3.50 -19.92
N THR A 218 7.07 3.01 -19.09
CA THR A 218 6.84 1.56 -18.88
C THR A 218 5.57 1.04 -19.55
N GLN A 219 4.96 1.84 -20.42
CA GLN A 219 3.98 1.39 -21.42
C GLN A 219 4.65 1.28 -22.80
N PHE A 220 4.42 0.17 -23.51
CA PHE A 220 4.82 0.05 -24.91
C PHE A 220 3.80 0.72 -25.86
N PHE A 221 4.30 1.55 -26.77
CA PHE A 221 3.50 2.23 -27.80
C PHE A 221 3.89 1.74 -29.21
N PRO A 222 3.00 1.05 -29.95
CA PRO A 222 3.30 0.56 -31.30
C PRO A 222 3.71 1.67 -32.28
N SER A 223 3.09 2.84 -32.20
CA SER A 223 3.43 4.01 -33.03
C SER A 223 4.77 4.65 -32.63
N ASN A 224 5.23 4.39 -31.39
CA ASN A 224 6.44 4.98 -30.85
C ASN A 224 7.25 4.00 -29.96
N PRO A 225 7.88 2.95 -30.53
CA PRO A 225 8.53 1.90 -29.74
C PRO A 225 9.71 2.38 -28.87
N LEU A 226 10.34 3.50 -29.23
CA LEU A 226 11.52 4.05 -28.53
C LEU A 226 11.18 4.60 -27.13
N ALA A 227 9.93 5.00 -26.90
CA ALA A 227 9.49 5.55 -25.62
C ALA A 227 9.54 4.54 -24.46
N ALA A 228 9.48 3.25 -24.78
CA ALA A 228 9.34 2.18 -23.80
C ALA A 228 10.69 1.60 -23.36
N VAL A 229 10.89 1.41 -22.06
CA VAL A 229 12.10 0.78 -21.53
C VAL A 229 12.13 -0.72 -21.90
N PRO A 230 13.19 -1.22 -22.57
CA PRO A 230 13.30 -2.62 -22.94
C PRO A 230 13.21 -3.57 -21.72
N GLY A 231 12.43 -4.64 -21.85
CA GLY A 231 12.32 -5.70 -20.83
C GLY A 231 11.43 -5.38 -19.62
N ALA A 232 11.16 -4.10 -19.35
CA ALA A 232 10.27 -3.67 -18.28
C ALA A 232 8.85 -3.39 -18.78
N ALA A 233 8.70 -2.79 -19.97
CA ALA A 233 7.43 -2.23 -20.40
C ALA A 233 6.27 -3.24 -20.54
N MET A 234 5.08 -2.79 -20.17
CA MET A 234 3.82 -3.47 -20.42
C MET A 234 3.55 -3.52 -21.92
N SER A 235 3.34 -4.72 -22.46
CA SER A 235 3.03 -4.90 -23.87
C SER A 235 1.55 -4.56 -24.16
N GLN A 236 1.22 -4.27 -25.42
CA GLN A 236 -0.18 -4.09 -25.86
C GLN A 236 -1.03 -5.33 -25.55
N GLN A 237 -0.47 -6.53 -25.74
CA GLN A 237 -1.17 -7.78 -25.48
C GLN A 237 -1.41 -7.98 -23.98
N ASP A 238 -0.41 -7.71 -23.13
CA ASP A 238 -0.56 -7.79 -21.68
C ASP A 238 -1.62 -6.81 -21.18
N ALA A 239 -1.59 -5.55 -21.67
CA ALA A 239 -2.57 -4.53 -21.33
C ALA A 239 -4.00 -4.96 -21.70
N MET A 240 -4.22 -5.41 -22.93
CA MET A 240 -5.54 -5.88 -23.39
C MET A 240 -6.01 -7.12 -22.63
N GLN A 241 -5.09 -8.04 -22.32
CA GLN A 241 -5.40 -9.22 -21.50
C GLN A 241 -5.77 -8.83 -20.07
N LEU A 242 -5.08 -7.86 -19.49
CA LEU A 242 -5.35 -7.36 -18.14
C LEU A 242 -6.71 -6.64 -18.09
N VAL A 243 -7.03 -5.80 -19.08
CA VAL A 243 -8.35 -5.16 -19.22
C VAL A 243 -9.47 -6.19 -19.28
N ALA A 244 -9.33 -7.22 -20.12
CA ALA A 244 -10.34 -8.26 -20.26
C ALA A 244 -10.53 -9.06 -18.95
N TYR A 245 -9.43 -9.30 -18.22
CA TYR A 245 -9.47 -9.94 -16.91
C TYR A 245 -10.14 -9.04 -15.87
N ALA A 246 -9.77 -7.76 -15.78
CA ALA A 246 -10.32 -6.78 -14.85
C ALA A 246 -11.84 -6.60 -14.99
N ALA A 247 -12.34 -6.59 -16.23
CA ALA A 247 -13.75 -6.41 -16.51
C ALA A 247 -14.65 -7.48 -15.86
N GLN A 248 -14.18 -8.73 -15.76
CA GLN A 248 -14.93 -9.82 -15.10
C GLN A 248 -15.11 -9.56 -13.59
N TYR A 249 -14.19 -8.82 -12.99
CA TYR A 249 -14.19 -8.44 -11.58
C TYR A 249 -14.80 -7.06 -11.32
N HIS A 250 -15.49 -6.48 -12.32
CA HIS A 250 -16.04 -5.12 -12.27
C HIS A 250 -14.99 -4.03 -11.99
N ILE A 251 -13.73 -4.27 -12.34
CA ILE A 251 -12.64 -3.28 -12.25
C ILE A 251 -12.44 -2.62 -13.61
N THR A 252 -12.43 -1.28 -13.61
CA THR A 252 -12.02 -0.47 -14.75
C THR A 252 -10.55 -0.11 -14.61
N ILE A 253 -9.76 -0.33 -15.67
CA ILE A 253 -8.37 0.13 -15.73
C ILE A 253 -8.33 1.57 -16.24
N VAL A 254 -7.67 2.45 -15.50
CA VAL A 254 -7.42 3.84 -15.89
C VAL A 254 -5.93 3.98 -16.16
N PRO A 255 -5.47 4.01 -17.42
CA PRO A 255 -4.05 4.17 -17.67
C PRO A 255 -3.65 5.59 -17.26
N GLU A 256 -2.57 5.67 -16.49
CA GLU A 256 -2.01 6.92 -16.05
C GLU A 256 -0.68 7.15 -16.74
N GLN A 257 -0.70 7.98 -17.78
CA GLN A 257 0.45 8.26 -18.61
C GLN A 257 0.83 9.73 -18.46
N GLU A 258 2.08 9.99 -18.14
CA GLU A 258 2.57 11.36 -18.06
C GLU A 258 2.48 12.08 -19.41
N ALA A 259 1.92 13.29 -19.36
CA ALA A 259 1.73 14.16 -20.51
C ALA A 259 2.39 15.54 -20.35
N PHE A 260 3.07 15.82 -19.23
CA PHE A 260 3.70 17.13 -19.02
C PHE A 260 4.97 17.08 -18.17
N GLY A 261 4.87 16.63 -16.92
CA GLY A 261 6.00 16.42 -16.00
C GLY A 261 6.59 15.01 -16.13
N HIS A 262 7.56 14.67 -15.29
CA HIS A 262 8.05 13.28 -15.12
C HIS A 262 8.49 12.52 -16.39
N LEU A 263 8.86 13.22 -17.46
CA LEU A 263 9.22 12.61 -18.75
C LEU A 263 10.74 12.55 -18.98
N ARG A 264 11.55 12.59 -17.91
CA ARG A 264 13.03 12.64 -18.02
C ARG A 264 13.58 11.51 -18.90
N HIS A 265 13.18 10.27 -18.63
CA HIS A 265 13.68 9.11 -19.36
C HIS A 265 13.33 9.20 -20.86
N LEU A 266 12.13 9.65 -21.19
CA LEU A 266 11.73 9.91 -22.57
C LEU A 266 12.59 11.03 -23.21
N LEU A 267 12.69 12.18 -22.54
CA LEU A 267 13.34 13.39 -23.07
C LEU A 267 14.88 13.30 -23.15
N THR A 268 15.48 12.26 -22.58
CA THR A 268 16.92 11.98 -22.79
C THR A 268 17.24 11.41 -24.17
N TRP A 269 16.26 10.84 -24.88
CA TRP A 269 16.47 10.42 -26.27
C TRP A 269 16.56 11.63 -27.19
N GLU A 270 17.58 11.65 -28.05
CA GLU A 270 17.84 12.75 -28.99
C GLU A 270 16.61 13.10 -29.85
N THR A 271 15.82 12.09 -30.23
CA THR A 271 14.57 12.27 -30.99
C THR A 271 13.56 13.18 -30.28
N TYR A 272 13.50 13.18 -28.95
CA TYR A 272 12.54 13.98 -28.16
C TYR A 272 13.18 15.13 -27.40
N ALA A 273 14.51 15.22 -27.34
CA ALA A 273 15.24 16.24 -26.59
C ALA A 273 14.85 17.67 -27.00
N GLY A 274 14.45 17.87 -28.26
CA GLY A 274 13.93 19.14 -28.77
C GLY A 274 12.60 19.58 -28.12
N ALA A 275 11.80 18.67 -27.57
CA ALA A 275 10.55 18.98 -26.90
C ALA A 275 10.72 19.37 -25.42
N ALA A 276 11.91 19.19 -24.84
CA ALA A 276 12.13 19.44 -23.42
C ALA A 276 12.20 20.95 -23.10
N GLU A 277 11.64 21.34 -21.95
CA GLU A 277 11.71 22.70 -21.40
C GLU A 277 13.16 23.13 -21.15
N THR A 278 13.97 22.21 -20.59
CA THR A 278 15.41 22.35 -20.40
C THR A 278 16.13 21.13 -20.99
N PRO A 279 17.40 21.25 -21.45
CA PRO A 279 18.14 20.11 -21.98
C PRO A 279 18.22 18.95 -20.98
N HIS A 280 17.75 17.77 -21.38
CA HIS A 280 17.64 16.58 -20.52
C HIS A 280 16.83 16.80 -19.23
N GLY A 281 15.88 17.76 -19.26
CA GLY A 281 14.91 17.99 -18.18
C GLY A 281 13.80 16.95 -18.14
N ALA A 282 12.85 17.14 -17.22
CA ALA A 282 11.71 16.23 -17.03
C ALA A 282 10.38 16.78 -17.57
N VAL A 283 10.37 18.01 -18.07
CA VAL A 283 9.15 18.73 -18.44
C VAL A 283 9.12 19.00 -19.95
N LEU A 284 7.98 18.71 -20.58
CA LEU A 284 7.72 19.12 -21.97
C LEU A 284 7.56 20.64 -22.06
N ALA A 285 8.11 21.27 -23.09
CA ALA A 285 7.97 22.70 -23.34
C ALA A 285 6.64 23.01 -24.04
N PRO A 286 5.71 23.78 -23.44
CA PRO A 286 4.47 24.20 -24.09
C PRO A 286 4.65 24.94 -25.43
N SER A 287 5.77 25.66 -25.58
CA SER A 287 6.11 26.43 -26.78
C SER A 287 6.55 25.56 -27.96
N GLU A 288 6.87 24.29 -27.73
CA GLU A 288 7.39 23.39 -28.76
C GLU A 288 6.26 22.55 -29.38
N PRO A 289 6.07 22.58 -30.71
CA PRO A 289 5.02 21.79 -31.38
C PRO A 289 5.18 20.28 -31.16
N GLN A 290 6.43 19.82 -31.01
CA GLN A 290 6.74 18.41 -30.80
C GLN A 290 6.12 17.87 -29.50
N SER A 291 5.97 18.71 -28.46
CA SER A 291 5.38 18.28 -27.19
C SER A 291 3.96 17.73 -27.38
N MET A 292 3.12 18.41 -28.16
CA MET A 292 1.77 17.90 -28.47
C MET A 292 1.77 16.71 -29.41
N GLN A 293 2.75 16.58 -30.32
CA GLN A 293 2.86 15.40 -31.19
C GLN A 293 3.18 14.14 -30.38
N ILE A 294 4.04 14.26 -29.37
CA ILE A 294 4.38 13.18 -28.45
C ILE A 294 3.13 12.75 -27.67
N ILE A 295 2.41 13.70 -27.06
CA ILE A 295 1.19 13.43 -26.29
C ILE A 295 0.12 12.78 -27.16
N ASP A 296 -0.20 13.37 -28.32
CA ASP A 296 -1.22 12.85 -29.24
C ASP A 296 -0.90 11.41 -29.70
N GLY A 297 0.36 11.13 -30.03
CA GLY A 297 0.81 9.78 -30.41
C GLY A 297 0.63 8.76 -29.28
N MET A 298 1.13 9.07 -28.08
CA MET A 298 1.03 8.16 -26.92
C MET A 298 -0.43 7.87 -26.57
N PHE A 299 -1.29 8.89 -26.47
CA PHE A 299 -2.67 8.71 -26.04
C PHE A 299 -3.56 8.04 -27.10
N LYS A 300 -3.27 8.20 -28.40
CA LYS A 300 -3.96 7.44 -29.46
C LYS A 300 -3.72 5.95 -29.35
N ASP A 301 -2.50 5.52 -29.07
CA ASP A 301 -2.18 4.11 -28.84
C ASP A 301 -2.77 3.65 -27.50
N LEU A 302 -2.58 4.45 -26.44
CA LEU A 302 -3.05 4.13 -25.08
C LEU A 302 -4.55 3.82 -25.06
N THR A 303 -5.37 4.64 -25.70
CA THR A 303 -6.83 4.47 -25.69
C THR A 303 -7.33 3.28 -26.51
N GLN A 304 -6.51 2.72 -27.41
CA GLN A 304 -6.80 1.45 -28.08
C GLN A 304 -6.57 0.26 -27.14
N MET A 305 -5.61 0.37 -26.22
CA MET A 305 -5.28 -0.67 -25.24
C MET A 305 -6.23 -0.63 -24.04
N TYR A 306 -6.67 0.57 -23.65
CA TYR A 306 -7.53 0.81 -22.49
C TYR A 306 -8.87 1.46 -22.92
N PRO A 307 -9.91 0.65 -23.16
CA PRO A 307 -11.19 1.15 -23.68
C PRO A 307 -12.05 1.85 -22.61
N GLY A 308 -11.66 1.83 -21.33
CA GLY A 308 -12.37 2.47 -20.22
C GLY A 308 -12.60 3.98 -20.43
N PRO A 309 -13.55 4.61 -19.71
CA PRO A 309 -13.97 5.98 -19.98
C PRO A 309 -12.97 7.06 -19.54
N PHE A 310 -11.90 6.67 -18.85
CA PHE A 310 -10.95 7.58 -18.21
C PHE A 310 -9.53 7.39 -18.76
N VAL A 311 -8.77 8.48 -18.75
CA VAL A 311 -7.30 8.48 -18.86
C VAL A 311 -6.76 9.49 -17.86
N HIS A 312 -5.63 9.19 -17.21
CA HIS A 312 -4.94 10.13 -16.33
C HIS A 312 -3.71 10.67 -17.05
N VAL A 313 -3.56 12.00 -17.10
CA VAL A 313 -2.50 12.69 -17.87
C VAL A 313 -1.31 13.12 -17.01
N GLY A 314 -1.34 12.79 -15.72
CA GLY A 314 -0.35 13.21 -14.73
C GLY A 314 -0.39 14.72 -14.56
N ALA A 315 0.67 15.36 -15.05
CA ALA A 315 0.86 16.81 -15.13
C ALA A 315 1.11 17.51 -13.78
N ASP A 316 1.62 16.77 -12.80
CA ASP A 316 2.19 17.29 -11.56
C ASP A 316 3.67 17.70 -11.71
N GLU A 317 4.21 18.29 -10.64
CA GLU A 317 5.66 18.45 -10.40
C GLU A 317 6.49 18.94 -11.60
N THR A 318 5.95 19.91 -12.35
CA THR A 318 6.63 20.54 -13.49
C THR A 318 7.74 21.52 -13.06
N PHE A 319 8.70 21.04 -12.27
CA PHE A 319 9.74 21.85 -11.60
C PHE A 319 10.59 22.69 -12.56
N ASP A 320 10.80 22.22 -13.80
CA ASP A 320 11.60 22.92 -14.80
C ASP A 320 10.81 24.03 -15.54
N LEU A 321 9.48 24.06 -15.43
CA LEU A 321 8.62 24.95 -16.21
C LEU A 321 8.98 26.43 -15.99
N GLY A 322 9.21 27.17 -17.07
CA GLY A 322 9.59 28.57 -17.03
C GLY A 322 11.07 28.84 -16.74
N THR A 323 11.88 27.79 -16.59
CA THR A 323 13.34 27.95 -16.40
C THR A 323 14.12 27.87 -17.71
N GLY A 324 13.49 27.38 -18.79
CA GLY A 324 14.09 27.21 -20.10
C GLY A 324 13.28 27.88 -21.20
N LYS A 325 12.78 27.09 -22.15
CA LYS A 325 12.12 27.58 -23.37
C LYS A 325 10.90 28.45 -23.11
N THR A 326 10.13 28.17 -22.06
CA THR A 326 8.93 28.96 -21.73
C THR A 326 9.21 30.15 -20.82
N ARG A 327 10.46 30.38 -20.42
CA ARG A 327 10.83 31.52 -19.56
C ARG A 327 10.25 32.87 -20.01
N PRO A 328 10.34 33.28 -21.30
CA PRO A 328 9.77 34.56 -21.71
C PRO A 328 8.25 34.67 -21.50
N ASP A 329 7.53 33.54 -21.61
CA ASP A 329 6.08 33.48 -21.45
C ASP A 329 5.69 33.44 -19.97
N THR A 330 6.41 32.67 -19.14
CA THR A 330 6.21 32.66 -17.70
C THR A 330 6.59 34.00 -17.05
N ASP A 331 7.59 34.71 -17.56
CA ASP A 331 7.94 36.06 -17.12
C ASP A 331 6.81 37.06 -17.45
N ALA A 332 6.07 36.84 -18.55
CA ALA A 332 5.00 37.73 -19.00
C ALA A 332 3.64 37.44 -18.35
N ARG A 333 3.26 36.17 -18.21
CA ARG A 333 1.92 35.73 -17.76
C ARG A 333 1.90 35.07 -16.38
N GLY A 334 3.06 34.66 -15.87
CA GLY A 334 3.20 33.86 -14.65
C GLY A 334 3.09 32.35 -14.92
N LEU A 335 3.80 31.55 -14.10
CA LEU A 335 3.90 30.09 -14.23
C LEU A 335 2.53 29.40 -14.27
N ASN A 336 1.65 29.72 -13.32
CA ASN A 336 0.34 29.06 -13.22
C ASN A 336 -0.56 29.32 -14.43
N ALA A 337 -0.43 30.48 -15.09
CA ALA A 337 -1.18 30.78 -16.30
C ALA A 337 -0.67 29.97 -17.49
N VAL A 338 0.65 29.86 -17.66
CA VAL A 338 1.28 29.04 -18.71
C VAL A 338 0.95 27.55 -18.50
N TYR A 339 1.01 27.08 -17.26
CA TYR A 339 0.64 25.71 -16.89
C TYR A 339 -0.81 25.39 -17.25
N LEU A 340 -1.77 26.20 -16.80
CA LEU A 340 -3.20 25.94 -17.03
C LEU A 340 -3.59 26.05 -18.51
N ASP A 341 -2.98 26.98 -19.24
CA ASP A 341 -3.16 27.13 -20.69
C ASP A 341 -2.68 25.87 -21.44
N TYR A 342 -1.52 25.32 -21.04
CA TYR A 342 -1.03 24.08 -21.63
C TYR A 342 -1.86 22.86 -21.24
N LEU A 343 -2.27 22.73 -19.98
CA LEU A 343 -3.18 21.66 -19.54
C LEU A 343 -4.52 21.73 -20.30
N GLN A 344 -5.07 22.92 -20.51
CA GLN A 344 -6.28 23.11 -21.32
C GLN A 344 -6.08 22.67 -22.76
N ARG A 345 -4.92 22.98 -23.35
CA ARG A 345 -4.56 22.52 -24.69
C ARG A 345 -4.48 21.00 -24.76
N ILE A 346 -3.83 20.34 -23.79
CA ILE A 346 -3.78 18.87 -23.70
C ILE A 346 -5.19 18.29 -23.69
N VAL A 347 -6.06 18.75 -22.79
CA VAL A 347 -7.44 18.26 -22.68
C VAL A 347 -8.23 18.48 -23.97
N THR A 348 -8.05 19.64 -24.61
CA THR A 348 -8.73 19.99 -25.86
C THR A 348 -8.28 19.07 -27.01
N ASP A 349 -6.98 18.84 -27.15
CA ASP A 349 -6.44 18.01 -28.24
C ASP A 349 -6.78 16.53 -28.05
N LEU A 350 -6.97 16.07 -26.80
CA LEU A 350 -7.40 14.71 -26.48
C LEU A 350 -8.92 14.49 -26.55
N GLN A 351 -9.75 15.52 -26.71
CA GLN A 351 -11.21 15.39 -26.79
C GLN A 351 -11.72 14.37 -27.83
N PRO A 352 -11.14 14.27 -29.04
CA PRO A 352 -11.55 13.27 -30.03
C PRO A 352 -11.41 11.81 -29.58
N LEU A 353 -10.66 11.54 -28.50
CA LEU A 353 -10.54 10.19 -27.92
C LEU A 353 -11.75 9.82 -27.05
N HIS A 354 -12.67 10.77 -26.80
CA HIS A 354 -13.90 10.57 -26.03
C HIS A 354 -13.67 10.03 -24.61
N LYS A 355 -12.57 10.45 -23.98
CA LYS A 355 -12.23 10.12 -22.59
C LYS A 355 -12.48 11.32 -21.69
N LYS A 356 -12.82 11.03 -20.44
CA LYS A 356 -12.78 12.00 -19.35
C LYS A 356 -11.35 12.02 -18.80
N VAL A 357 -10.74 13.19 -18.71
CA VAL A 357 -9.32 13.34 -18.34
C VAL A 357 -9.18 13.54 -16.83
N LEU A 358 -8.32 12.76 -16.20
CA LEU A 358 -7.88 12.96 -14.82
C LEU A 358 -6.50 13.64 -14.83
N PHE A 359 -6.24 14.52 -13.87
CA PHE A 359 -4.94 15.17 -13.70
C PHE A 359 -4.66 15.44 -12.22
N TRP A 360 -3.39 15.50 -11.85
CA TRP A 360 -2.97 15.79 -10.48
C TRP A 360 -3.21 17.26 -10.08
N GLY A 361 -3.70 17.48 -8.86
CA GLY A 361 -4.19 18.78 -8.42
C GLY A 361 -3.18 19.73 -7.75
N ASP A 362 -1.90 19.38 -7.60
CA ASP A 362 -0.94 20.16 -6.80
C ASP A 362 -0.58 21.55 -7.39
N ILE A 363 -0.42 21.65 -8.71
CA ILE A 363 0.03 22.90 -9.34
C ILE A 363 -1.11 23.90 -9.45
N ALA A 364 -2.21 23.49 -10.07
CA ALA A 364 -3.32 24.39 -10.39
C ALA A 364 -4.02 24.94 -9.13
N GLN A 365 -3.92 24.26 -7.99
CA GLN A 365 -4.47 24.69 -6.70
C GLN A 365 -3.92 26.06 -6.27
N LYS A 366 -2.69 26.40 -6.67
CA LYS A 366 -2.01 27.66 -6.34
C LYS A 366 -2.59 28.87 -7.08
N ALA A 367 -3.56 28.68 -7.98
CA ALA A 367 -4.20 29.73 -8.75
C ALA A 367 -5.75 29.63 -8.74
N PRO A 368 -6.40 29.82 -7.57
CA PRO A 368 -7.86 29.66 -7.44
C PRO A 368 -8.67 30.59 -8.35
N ASP A 369 -8.19 31.81 -8.62
CA ASP A 369 -8.88 32.74 -9.52
C ASP A 369 -8.81 32.27 -10.98
N LEU A 370 -7.68 31.66 -11.41
CA LEU A 370 -7.56 31.06 -12.74
C LEU A 370 -8.45 29.82 -12.86
N LEU A 371 -8.48 28.95 -11.84
CA LEU A 371 -9.39 27.80 -11.78
C LEU A 371 -10.86 28.21 -11.94
N LYS A 372 -11.29 29.27 -11.24
CA LYS A 372 -12.64 29.83 -11.37
C LYS A 372 -12.92 30.30 -12.79
N ALA A 373 -11.96 30.98 -13.42
CA ALA A 373 -12.06 31.52 -14.77
C ALA A 373 -12.01 30.47 -15.89
N MET A 374 -11.56 29.22 -15.61
CA MET A 374 -11.51 28.15 -16.61
C MET A 374 -12.90 27.91 -17.25
N PRO A 375 -12.97 27.61 -18.56
CA PRO A 375 -14.23 27.32 -19.22
C PRO A 375 -14.96 26.13 -18.58
N GLN A 376 -16.30 26.19 -18.51
CA GLN A 376 -17.09 25.08 -17.97
C GLN A 376 -16.86 23.79 -18.77
N SER A 377 -16.63 23.88 -20.09
CA SER A 377 -16.30 22.73 -20.92
C SER A 377 -15.03 22.01 -20.48
N PHE A 378 -14.01 22.73 -19.99
CA PHE A 378 -12.80 22.12 -19.45
C PHE A 378 -13.09 21.40 -18.12
N LYS A 379 -13.84 22.05 -17.22
CA LYS A 379 -14.26 21.47 -15.93
C LYS A 379 -15.12 20.21 -16.12
N ASP A 380 -16.05 20.26 -17.07
CA ASP A 380 -16.93 19.14 -17.41
C ASP A 380 -16.21 17.99 -18.12
N GLN A 381 -15.00 18.21 -18.65
CA GLN A 381 -14.16 17.19 -19.29
C GLN A 381 -13.06 16.64 -18.36
N THR A 382 -12.83 17.30 -17.22
CA THR A 382 -11.75 16.96 -16.29
C THR A 382 -12.25 16.47 -14.93
N ILE A 383 -11.42 15.69 -14.26
CA ILE A 383 -11.52 15.35 -12.84
C ILE A 383 -10.17 15.69 -12.24
N VAL A 384 -10.15 16.52 -11.21
CA VAL A 384 -8.93 16.76 -10.45
C VAL A 384 -8.72 15.61 -9.47
N VAL A 385 -7.52 15.05 -9.46
CA VAL A 385 -7.07 14.09 -8.44
C VAL A 385 -6.17 14.85 -7.48
N GLN A 386 -6.72 15.24 -6.34
CA GLN A 386 -5.97 15.99 -5.34
C GLN A 386 -5.21 15.02 -4.45
N TRP A 387 -3.89 15.13 -4.41
CA TRP A 387 -3.05 14.32 -3.55
C TRP A 387 -2.61 15.05 -2.28
N GLY A 388 -2.27 14.26 -1.28
CA GLY A 388 -1.80 14.65 0.04
C GLY A 388 -1.43 13.38 0.79
N TYR A 389 -0.17 13.27 1.22
CA TYR A 389 0.44 12.00 1.65
C TYR A 389 0.87 12.02 3.13
N SER A 390 0.26 12.90 3.91
CA SER A 390 0.55 13.03 5.33
C SER A 390 -0.70 13.49 6.06
N PRO A 391 -1.01 12.88 7.22
CA PRO A 391 -2.08 13.31 8.10
C PRO A 391 -2.01 14.81 8.37
N GLN A 392 -3.15 15.47 8.34
CA GLN A 392 -3.22 16.92 8.55
C GLN A 392 -3.60 17.22 10.00
N PRO A 393 -2.96 18.20 10.67
CA PRO A 393 -3.29 18.54 12.06
C PRO A 393 -4.75 18.96 12.30
N LYS A 394 -5.47 19.33 11.23
CA LYS A 394 -6.89 19.73 11.28
C LYS A 394 -7.73 18.92 10.28
N ASN A 395 -7.49 19.13 8.99
CA ASN A 395 -8.22 18.53 7.88
C ASN A 395 -7.54 18.86 6.54
N PHE A 396 -8.04 18.26 5.46
CA PHE A 396 -7.61 18.49 4.08
C PHE A 396 -8.40 19.61 3.37
N ASP A 397 -9.22 20.40 4.08
CA ASP A 397 -10.11 21.42 3.46
C ASP A 397 -9.33 22.38 2.54
N HIS A 398 -8.10 22.75 2.91
CA HIS A 398 -7.26 23.66 2.12
C HIS A 398 -6.79 23.07 0.78
N PHE A 399 -6.66 21.75 0.69
CA PHE A 399 -6.39 21.02 -0.56
C PHE A 399 -7.61 21.01 -1.49
N LEU A 400 -8.81 20.94 -0.92
CA LEU A 400 -10.05 20.69 -1.65
C LEU A 400 -10.81 21.97 -2.04
N THR A 401 -10.76 23.00 -1.19
CA THR A 401 -11.55 24.24 -1.35
C THR A 401 -11.31 24.93 -2.71
N PRO A 402 -10.06 25.11 -3.20
CA PRO A 402 -9.82 25.80 -4.48
C PRO A 402 -10.56 25.16 -5.67
N TYR A 403 -10.66 23.83 -5.69
CA TYR A 403 -11.33 23.08 -6.75
C TYR A 403 -12.84 23.00 -6.57
N ALA A 404 -13.31 22.80 -5.34
CA ALA A 404 -14.72 22.76 -5.03
C ALA A 404 -15.39 24.11 -5.34
N ASP A 405 -14.78 25.22 -4.92
CA ASP A 405 -15.25 26.58 -5.19
C ASP A 405 -15.24 26.93 -6.69
N ALA A 406 -14.34 26.31 -7.46
CA ALA A 406 -14.25 26.50 -8.90
C ALA A 406 -15.21 25.59 -9.69
N GLY A 407 -15.87 24.62 -9.03
CA GLY A 407 -16.86 23.72 -9.64
C GLY A 407 -16.27 22.49 -10.33
N PHE A 408 -15.10 22.02 -9.92
CA PHE A 408 -14.49 20.80 -10.45
C PHE A 408 -15.06 19.54 -9.80
N GLN A 409 -15.04 18.44 -10.56
CA GLN A 409 -15.19 17.10 -9.98
C GLN A 409 -13.86 16.70 -9.34
N ILE A 410 -13.91 16.20 -8.09
CA ILE A 410 -12.72 15.90 -7.29
C ILE A 410 -12.67 14.41 -6.98
N TRP A 411 -11.49 13.82 -7.15
CA TRP A 411 -11.05 12.61 -6.48
C TRP A 411 -9.93 12.94 -5.49
N VAL A 412 -9.86 12.21 -4.38
CA VAL A 412 -8.77 12.36 -3.39
C VAL A 412 -7.76 11.23 -3.51
N ALA A 413 -6.49 11.53 -3.29
CA ALA A 413 -5.40 10.57 -3.40
C ALA A 413 -4.54 10.56 -2.14
N PRO A 414 -4.95 9.79 -1.10
CA PRO A 414 -4.10 9.49 0.04
C PRO A 414 -3.00 8.49 -0.34
N SER A 415 -1.99 8.34 0.52
CA SER A 415 -0.88 7.41 0.31
C SER A 415 -0.84 6.27 1.30
N ILE A 416 -0.38 5.10 0.83
CA ILE A 416 -0.01 3.98 1.72
C ILE A 416 1.38 4.16 2.37
N ASN A 417 2.09 5.26 2.07
CA ASN A 417 3.39 5.64 2.64
C ASN A 417 4.42 4.50 2.61
N ASN A 418 4.58 3.86 1.44
CA ASN A 418 5.51 2.75 1.21
C ASN A 418 6.86 3.20 0.62
N TYR A 419 6.88 4.33 -0.08
CA TYR A 419 8.07 4.84 -0.76
C TYR A 419 9.15 5.32 0.22
N ARG A 420 10.41 4.98 -0.05
CA ARG A 420 11.57 5.39 0.76
C ARG A 420 11.49 4.87 2.20
N GLN A 421 10.81 3.75 2.40
CA GLN A 421 10.70 3.11 3.71
C GLN A 421 11.28 1.70 3.69
N VAL A 422 11.95 1.31 4.79
CA VAL A 422 12.36 -0.09 4.98
C VAL A 422 11.17 -1.07 5.06
N PHE A 423 10.02 -0.55 5.49
CA PHE A 423 8.70 -1.17 5.51
C PHE A 423 7.65 -0.04 5.51
N PRO A 424 6.45 -0.18 4.92
CA PRO A 424 5.49 0.93 4.84
C PRO A 424 5.23 1.58 6.20
N ASN A 425 5.19 2.92 6.23
CA ASN A 425 4.87 3.66 7.45
C ASN A 425 3.35 3.63 7.70
N GLN A 426 2.89 2.52 8.27
CA GLN A 426 1.48 2.25 8.47
C GLN A 426 0.80 3.28 9.39
N GLN A 427 1.50 3.85 10.37
CA GLN A 427 0.93 4.85 11.27
C GLN A 427 0.48 6.10 10.51
N GLU A 428 1.36 6.65 9.67
CA GLU A 428 1.05 7.82 8.86
C GLU A 428 0.06 7.46 7.75
N ALA A 429 0.23 6.31 7.08
CA ALA A 429 -0.62 5.85 6.00
C ALA A 429 -2.09 5.70 6.41
N LEU A 430 -2.37 4.98 7.50
CA LEU A 430 -3.75 4.75 7.95
C LEU A 430 -4.42 6.07 8.36
N LEU A 431 -3.70 6.96 9.03
CA LEU A 431 -4.23 8.27 9.40
C LEU A 431 -4.49 9.16 8.18
N ASP A 432 -3.59 9.16 7.20
CA ASP A 432 -3.72 9.92 5.96
C ASP A 432 -4.94 9.44 5.15
N ILE A 433 -5.02 8.13 4.90
CA ILE A 433 -6.16 7.49 4.22
C ILE A 433 -7.47 7.80 4.92
N GLN A 434 -7.54 7.61 6.25
CA GLN A 434 -8.76 7.85 7.02
C GLN A 434 -9.22 9.30 6.90
N GLN A 435 -8.31 10.24 7.14
CA GLN A 435 -8.62 11.66 7.19
C GLN A 435 -8.96 12.23 5.83
N PHE A 436 -8.13 11.94 4.82
CA PHE A 436 -8.29 12.55 3.51
C PHE A 436 -9.53 12.01 2.79
N THR A 437 -9.82 10.71 2.93
CA THR A 437 -11.04 10.13 2.36
C THR A 437 -12.29 10.67 3.03
N ARG A 438 -12.33 10.76 4.37
CA ARG A 438 -13.44 11.37 5.11
C ARG A 438 -13.67 12.82 4.67
N ASP A 439 -12.60 13.61 4.57
CA ASP A 439 -12.70 15.03 4.18
C ASP A 439 -13.09 15.16 2.70
N GLY A 440 -12.59 14.31 1.82
CA GLY A 440 -13.03 14.20 0.43
C GLY A 440 -14.53 13.95 0.31
N GLN A 441 -15.07 12.99 1.07
CA GLN A 441 -16.51 12.72 1.11
C GLN A 441 -17.33 13.95 1.55
N LYS A 442 -16.85 14.71 2.56
CA LYS A 442 -17.47 15.97 3.00
C LYS A 442 -17.54 17.02 1.88
N PHE A 443 -16.55 17.07 0.99
CA PHE A 443 -16.53 17.96 -0.18
C PHE A 443 -17.26 17.38 -1.41
N GLY A 444 -17.87 16.21 -1.30
CA GLY A 444 -18.56 15.56 -2.41
C GLY A 444 -17.61 14.94 -3.45
N ALA A 445 -16.38 14.61 -3.06
CA ALA A 445 -15.46 13.86 -3.91
C ALA A 445 -16.13 12.55 -4.35
N GLN A 446 -16.11 12.29 -5.65
CA GLN A 446 -16.78 11.11 -6.22
C GLN A 446 -15.88 9.87 -6.17
N GLY A 447 -14.58 10.05 -5.97
CA GLY A 447 -13.62 8.96 -5.98
C GLY A 447 -12.44 9.13 -5.04
N GLN A 448 -11.83 7.99 -4.71
CA GLN A 448 -10.53 7.89 -4.04
C GLN A 448 -9.59 7.13 -4.96
N LEU A 449 -8.35 7.60 -5.11
CA LEU A 449 -7.26 6.90 -5.76
C LEU A 449 -6.13 6.70 -4.74
N ASN A 450 -6.15 5.60 -4.00
CA ASN A 450 -5.14 5.31 -2.97
C ASN A 450 -3.79 5.05 -3.66
N THR A 451 -2.74 5.78 -3.31
CA THR A 451 -1.47 5.74 -4.05
C THR A 451 -0.45 4.85 -3.38
N LEU A 452 0.09 3.89 -4.13
CA LEU A 452 1.40 3.30 -3.87
C LEU A 452 2.45 3.89 -4.81
N TRP A 453 3.63 4.21 -4.28
CA TRP A 453 4.75 4.78 -5.03
C TRP A 453 6.01 3.94 -4.79
N HIS A 454 6.94 3.95 -5.75
CA HIS A 454 8.19 3.18 -5.63
C HIS A 454 9.44 4.08 -5.78
N ASP A 455 9.43 5.31 -5.25
CA ASP A 455 10.50 6.32 -5.43
C ASP A 455 11.94 5.88 -5.11
N ASP A 456 12.09 4.89 -4.22
CA ASP A 456 13.39 4.31 -3.86
C ASP A 456 13.90 3.26 -4.88
N GLY A 457 13.03 2.84 -5.79
CA GLY A 457 13.29 1.80 -6.78
C GLY A 457 13.40 0.40 -6.21
N GLU A 458 13.14 0.21 -4.91
CA GLU A 458 13.37 -1.07 -4.21
C GLU A 458 12.23 -1.55 -3.31
N SER A 459 11.15 -0.77 -3.15
CA SER A 459 9.94 -1.17 -2.42
C SER A 459 9.28 -2.44 -3.00
N LEU A 460 8.56 -3.18 -2.14
CA LEU A 460 8.00 -4.51 -2.44
C LEU A 460 6.47 -4.54 -2.22
N ALA A 461 5.70 -4.78 -3.28
CA ALA A 461 4.24 -4.67 -3.28
C ALA A 461 3.54 -5.65 -2.33
N ASN A 462 4.19 -6.77 -1.97
CA ASN A 462 3.64 -7.70 -0.98
C ASN A 462 3.69 -7.16 0.46
N MET A 463 4.41 -6.06 0.73
CA MET A 463 4.35 -5.33 2.01
C MET A 463 3.18 -4.35 2.08
N ASP A 464 2.57 -4.02 0.94
CA ASP A 464 1.68 -2.86 0.82
C ASP A 464 0.20 -3.18 1.13
N TRP A 465 -0.14 -4.46 1.26
CA TRP A 465 -1.53 -4.92 1.41
C TRP A 465 -2.27 -4.27 2.58
N TYR A 466 -1.59 -4.00 3.70
CA TYR A 466 -2.23 -3.39 4.87
C TYR A 466 -2.84 -2.01 4.53
N GLY A 467 -2.05 -1.12 3.92
CA GLY A 467 -2.51 0.20 3.48
C GLY A 467 -3.48 0.13 2.30
N VAL A 468 -3.27 -0.80 1.36
CA VAL A 468 -4.16 -1.01 0.22
C VAL A 468 -5.57 -1.40 0.66
N LEU A 469 -5.68 -2.35 1.59
CA LEU A 469 -6.96 -2.85 2.06
C LEU A 469 -7.68 -1.85 2.99
N PHE A 470 -6.93 -1.07 3.77
CA PHE A 470 -7.54 0.03 4.53
C PHE A 470 -8.06 1.13 3.59
N GLY A 471 -7.33 1.47 2.53
CA GLY A 471 -7.80 2.38 1.49
C GLY A 471 -9.07 1.89 0.80
N ALA A 472 -9.17 0.59 0.51
CA ALA A 472 -10.40 -0.01 0.00
C ALA A 472 -11.56 0.15 0.98
N ALA A 473 -11.31 -0.05 2.28
CA ALA A 473 -12.30 0.09 3.32
C ALA A 473 -12.79 1.55 3.48
N ALA A 474 -11.86 2.50 3.55
CA ALA A 474 -12.12 3.93 3.66
C ALA A 474 -12.98 4.48 2.51
N ALA A 475 -12.72 4.04 1.27
CA ALA A 475 -13.48 4.48 0.11
C ALA A 475 -14.91 3.88 0.06
N TRP A 476 -15.09 2.70 0.64
CA TRP A 476 -16.40 2.03 0.70
C TRP A 476 -17.28 2.57 1.85
N GLN A 477 -16.71 2.81 3.02
CA GLN A 477 -17.45 3.19 4.22
C GLN A 477 -17.80 4.68 4.22
N GLN A 478 -18.98 5.01 4.78
CA GLN A 478 -19.43 6.40 4.88
C GLN A 478 -18.75 7.11 6.05
N GLY A 479 -18.16 8.26 5.78
CA GLY A 479 -17.50 9.08 6.78
C GLY A 479 -16.12 8.53 7.16
N GLU A 480 -15.85 8.48 8.46
CA GLU A 480 -14.57 8.04 9.01
C GLU A 480 -14.54 6.52 9.24
N SER A 481 -13.62 5.82 8.59
CA SER A 481 -13.39 4.39 8.83
C SER A 481 -12.61 4.14 10.11
N SER A 482 -13.03 3.17 10.92
CA SER A 482 -12.34 2.82 12.17
C SER A 482 -11.04 2.07 11.88
N ILE A 483 -9.89 2.71 12.17
CA ILE A 483 -8.58 2.06 12.12
C ILE A 483 -8.54 0.86 13.07
N PRO A 484 -8.87 0.96 14.38
CA PRO A 484 -8.80 -0.20 15.29
C PRO A 484 -9.62 -1.40 14.83
N ALA A 485 -10.81 -1.17 14.26
CA ALA A 485 -11.64 -2.26 13.75
C ALA A 485 -11.05 -2.93 12.50
N PHE A 486 -10.41 -2.16 11.61
CA PHE A 486 -9.65 -2.70 10.49
C PHE A 486 -8.46 -3.54 10.98
N GLN A 487 -7.66 -3.00 11.90
CA GLN A 487 -6.48 -3.68 12.44
C GLN A 487 -6.85 -5.00 13.12
N ALA A 488 -7.99 -5.06 13.80
CA ALA A 488 -8.51 -6.27 14.45
C ALA A 488 -9.16 -7.28 13.48
N SER A 489 -9.26 -6.95 12.19
CA SER A 489 -9.94 -7.78 11.18
C SER A 489 -8.99 -8.28 10.08
N TYR A 490 -7.83 -7.64 9.91
CA TYR A 490 -6.93 -7.87 8.77
C TYR A 490 -6.43 -9.30 8.69
N GLY A 491 -5.88 -9.84 9.78
CA GLY A 491 -5.30 -11.18 9.87
C GLY A 491 -6.33 -12.25 9.55
N LEU A 492 -7.56 -12.11 10.07
CA LEU A 492 -8.65 -13.03 9.76
C LEU A 492 -9.08 -12.94 8.29
N GLN A 493 -9.33 -11.73 7.77
CA GLN A 493 -9.90 -11.60 6.43
C GLN A 493 -8.89 -11.84 5.32
N PHE A 494 -7.67 -11.31 5.45
CA PHE A 494 -6.65 -11.44 4.42
C PHE A 494 -5.90 -12.77 4.54
N HIS A 495 -5.44 -13.13 5.73
CA HIS A 495 -4.62 -14.33 5.95
C HIS A 495 -5.40 -15.56 6.44
N GLY A 496 -6.66 -15.41 6.85
CA GLY A 496 -7.41 -16.53 7.45
C GLY A 496 -6.95 -16.87 8.88
N ASP A 497 -6.24 -15.94 9.55
CA ASP A 497 -5.76 -16.12 10.92
C ASP A 497 -6.85 -15.78 11.94
N ALA A 498 -7.50 -16.80 12.49
CA ALA A 498 -8.48 -16.64 13.56
C ALA A 498 -7.84 -16.48 14.96
N SER A 499 -6.52 -16.63 15.10
CA SER A 499 -5.82 -16.51 16.38
C SER A 499 -5.50 -15.05 16.77
N GLY A 500 -5.49 -14.15 15.79
CA GLY A 500 -5.09 -12.74 15.95
C GLY A 500 -3.58 -12.53 16.10
N LEU A 501 -2.76 -13.55 15.84
CA LEU A 501 -1.31 -13.45 15.91
C LEU A 501 -0.74 -12.61 14.76
N ILE A 502 -1.34 -12.66 13.57
CA ILE A 502 -0.92 -11.82 12.44
C ILE A 502 -1.26 -10.34 12.70
N ASP A 503 -2.43 -10.04 13.27
CA ASP A 503 -2.76 -8.67 13.67
C ASP A 503 -1.79 -8.13 14.73
N GLN A 504 -1.39 -8.98 15.68
CA GLN A 504 -0.34 -8.63 16.65
C GLN A 504 1.00 -8.37 15.94
N ALA A 505 1.39 -9.18 14.95
CA ALA A 505 2.63 -8.98 14.22
C ALA A 505 2.66 -7.65 13.44
N GLU A 506 1.55 -7.29 12.79
CA GLU A 506 1.39 -5.98 12.12
C GLU A 506 1.47 -4.82 13.11
N ASN A 507 0.90 -4.97 14.31
CA ASN A 507 1.02 -3.96 15.36
C ASN A 507 2.47 -3.80 15.85
N GLU A 508 3.22 -4.88 15.99
CA GLU A 508 4.62 -4.86 16.40
C GLU A 508 5.51 -4.18 15.36
N ILE A 509 5.37 -4.51 14.07
CA ILE A 509 6.14 -3.84 13.01
C ILE A 509 5.72 -2.37 12.83
N THR A 510 4.43 -2.04 13.04
CA THR A 510 3.97 -0.65 13.10
C THR A 510 4.61 0.11 14.25
N ALA A 511 4.71 -0.49 15.43
CA ALA A 511 5.37 0.13 16.58
C ALA A 511 6.87 0.36 16.31
N ALA A 512 7.55 -0.57 15.64
CA ALA A 512 8.93 -0.40 15.20
C ALA A 512 9.08 0.80 14.24
N MET A 513 8.21 0.91 13.24
CA MET A 513 8.20 2.07 12.32
C MET A 513 7.87 3.39 13.03
N ALA A 514 6.96 3.38 14.00
CA ALA A 514 6.63 4.55 14.83
C ALA A 514 7.83 5.03 15.65
N LEU A 515 8.60 4.11 16.26
CA LEU A 515 9.84 4.45 16.96
C LEU A 515 10.85 5.12 16.03
N MET A 516 11.04 4.57 14.82
CA MET A 516 11.93 5.16 13.82
C MET A 516 11.46 6.56 13.40
N HIS A 517 10.16 6.74 13.16
CA HIS A 517 9.57 8.03 12.83
C HIS A 517 9.81 9.07 13.94
N ASP A 518 9.46 8.74 15.19
CA ASP A 518 9.56 9.66 16.33
C ASP A 518 11.01 10.04 16.65
N ALA A 519 11.93 9.09 16.52
CA ALA A 519 13.37 9.32 16.64
C ALA A 519 14.00 10.00 15.40
N LYS A 520 13.20 10.25 14.35
CA LYS A 520 13.65 10.85 13.08
C LYS A 520 14.77 10.06 12.42
N VAL A 521 14.64 8.73 12.44
CA VAL A 521 15.50 7.76 11.77
C VAL A 521 15.19 7.76 10.28
N SER A 522 15.75 8.76 9.61
CA SER A 522 15.63 8.92 8.17
C SER A 522 16.82 9.71 7.62
N THR A 523 17.28 9.33 6.44
CA THR A 523 18.23 10.07 5.62
C THR A 523 17.49 10.93 4.62
N GLY A 524 17.61 12.26 4.71
CA GLY A 524 17.15 13.25 3.72
C GLY A 524 16.04 12.79 2.76
N GLY A 525 16.30 12.92 1.45
CA GLY A 525 15.36 12.51 0.41
C GLY A 525 15.18 11.00 0.23
N GLU A 526 15.79 10.14 1.06
CA GLU A 526 15.76 8.66 0.95
C GLU A 526 15.00 7.99 2.12
N GLY A 527 14.35 8.76 3.00
CA GLY A 527 13.46 8.22 4.03
C GLY A 527 14.18 7.29 5.03
N SER A 528 13.48 6.30 5.58
CA SER A 528 14.10 5.29 6.45
C SER A 528 14.89 4.25 5.66
N ASP A 529 14.54 4.06 4.38
CA ASP A 529 15.22 3.11 3.50
C ASP A 529 16.71 3.45 3.31
N GLY A 530 17.05 4.71 3.08
CA GLY A 530 18.44 5.14 2.98
C GLY A 530 19.27 4.91 4.26
N VAL A 531 18.65 4.78 5.43
CA VAL A 531 19.34 4.42 6.69
C VAL A 531 19.86 2.99 6.66
N PHE A 532 19.14 2.06 6.01
CA PHE A 532 19.58 0.66 5.86
C PHE A 532 20.92 0.55 5.09
N TRP A 533 21.17 1.51 4.21
CA TRP A 533 22.36 1.59 3.37
C TRP A 533 23.47 2.46 3.95
N LEU A 534 23.17 3.18 5.03
CA LEU A 534 24.08 4.11 5.66
C LEU A 534 25.21 3.38 6.36
N ASP A 535 26.45 3.73 6.03
CA ASP A 535 27.62 3.20 6.72
C ASP A 535 27.67 3.72 8.16
N PRO A 536 27.51 2.88 9.21
CA PRO A 536 27.51 3.32 10.60
C PRO A 536 28.82 4.01 11.02
N TRP A 537 29.95 3.72 10.34
CA TRP A 537 31.26 4.32 10.64
C TRP A 537 31.50 5.65 9.92
N SER A 538 30.63 6.02 8.97
CA SER A 538 30.70 7.32 8.29
C SER A 538 30.28 8.47 9.22
N LYS A 539 30.57 9.70 8.83
CA LYS A 539 30.14 10.90 9.57
C LYS A 539 28.61 10.94 9.74
N ASP A 540 27.87 10.66 8.67
CA ASP A 540 26.41 10.67 8.69
C ASP A 540 25.86 9.46 9.45
N GLY A 541 26.52 8.31 9.36
CA GLY A 541 26.25 7.14 10.20
C GLY A 541 26.39 7.43 11.68
N GLN A 542 27.47 8.09 12.10
CA GLN A 542 27.65 8.48 13.51
C GLN A 542 26.59 9.50 13.97
N ALA A 543 26.14 10.40 13.09
CA ALA A 543 25.03 11.29 13.40
C ALA A 543 23.69 10.53 13.53
N MET A 544 23.48 9.49 12.72
CA MET A 544 22.31 8.61 12.81
C MET A 544 22.34 7.72 14.06
N ALA A 545 23.52 7.22 14.45
CA ALA A 545 23.71 6.39 15.64
C ALA A 545 23.22 7.10 16.91
N VAL A 546 23.39 8.42 17.01
CA VAL A 546 22.87 9.24 18.13
C VAL A 546 21.34 9.17 18.24
N LYS A 547 20.64 9.03 17.11
CA LYS A 547 19.18 8.92 17.07
C LYS A 547 18.67 7.51 17.31
N ILE A 548 19.38 6.50 16.80
CA ILE A 548 18.98 5.09 16.90
C ILE A 548 19.27 4.53 18.30
N ARG A 549 20.44 4.83 18.89
CA ARG A 549 20.88 4.25 20.17
C ARG A 549 19.84 4.30 21.31
N PRO A 550 19.08 5.41 21.51
CA PRO A 550 18.07 5.45 22.56
C PRO A 550 16.91 4.46 22.39
N ILE A 551 16.61 4.05 21.16
CA ILE A 551 15.48 3.20 20.78
C ILE A 551 15.90 1.81 20.28
N ASP A 552 17.19 1.58 20.04
CA ASP A 552 17.73 0.43 19.32
C ASP A 552 17.23 -0.92 19.87
N SER A 553 17.34 -1.13 21.19
CA SER A 553 16.86 -2.37 21.80
C SER A 553 15.35 -2.56 21.65
N GLU A 554 14.56 -1.49 21.75
CA GLU A 554 13.09 -1.58 21.65
C GLU A 554 12.67 -1.82 20.20
N LEU A 555 13.32 -1.14 19.25
CA LEU A 555 13.15 -1.32 17.81
C LEU A 555 13.35 -2.79 17.41
N ARG A 556 14.47 -3.39 17.86
CA ARG A 556 14.80 -4.79 17.56
C ARG A 556 13.81 -5.76 18.22
N LEU A 557 13.40 -5.51 19.46
CA LEU A 557 12.43 -6.37 20.15
C LEU A 557 11.06 -6.39 19.45
N HIS A 558 10.58 -5.25 18.94
CA HIS A 558 9.36 -5.20 18.15
C HIS A 558 9.48 -6.01 16.85
N ALA A 559 10.57 -5.83 16.11
CA ALA A 559 10.84 -6.60 14.89
C ALA A 559 10.93 -8.12 15.16
N GLU A 560 11.67 -8.53 16.19
CA GLU A 560 11.79 -9.92 16.63
C GLU A 560 10.43 -10.49 17.10
N SER A 561 9.60 -9.69 17.77
CA SER A 561 8.23 -10.08 18.18
C SER A 561 7.37 -10.40 16.96
N ALA A 562 7.38 -9.52 15.94
CA ALA A 562 6.66 -9.73 14.68
C ALA A 562 7.07 -11.05 13.99
N ILE A 563 8.38 -11.30 13.85
CA ILE A 563 8.92 -12.55 13.28
C ILE A 563 8.40 -13.77 14.06
N ASN A 564 8.46 -13.72 15.39
CA ASN A 564 8.01 -14.82 16.24
C ASN A 564 6.50 -15.06 16.16
N LEU A 565 5.70 -14.00 16.08
CA LEU A 565 4.24 -14.08 15.96
C LEU A 565 3.83 -14.71 14.62
N ILE A 566 4.45 -14.29 13.52
CA ILE A 566 4.24 -14.88 12.18
C ILE A 566 4.63 -16.36 12.20
N GLY A 567 5.79 -16.69 12.77
CA GLY A 567 6.24 -18.08 12.93
C GLY A 567 5.26 -18.94 13.73
N LYS A 568 4.74 -18.43 14.86
CA LYS A 568 3.72 -19.12 15.67
C LYS A 568 2.41 -19.30 14.90
N ALA A 569 1.96 -18.28 14.17
CA ALA A 569 0.74 -18.35 13.36
C ALA A 569 0.85 -19.46 12.31
N ARG A 570 1.99 -19.56 11.60
CA ARG A 570 2.25 -20.63 10.61
C ARG A 570 2.28 -22.03 11.22
N VAL A 571 2.81 -22.17 12.44
CA VAL A 571 2.83 -23.46 13.15
C VAL A 571 1.42 -23.86 13.59
N GLN A 572 0.61 -22.90 14.05
CA GLN A 572 -0.78 -23.16 14.48
C GLN A 572 -1.69 -23.44 13.29
N ASN A 573 -1.52 -22.72 12.18
CA ASN A 573 -2.26 -22.90 10.95
C ASN A 573 -1.31 -22.93 9.74
N PRO A 574 -0.96 -24.11 9.21
CA PRO A 574 -0.12 -24.22 8.01
C PRO A 574 -0.85 -23.80 6.72
N ASN A 575 -2.17 -23.55 6.77
CA ASN A 575 -3.00 -23.18 5.63
C ASN A 575 -3.33 -21.68 5.59
N LEU A 576 -2.55 -20.83 6.28
CA LEU A 576 -2.70 -19.38 6.16
C LEU A 576 -2.64 -18.96 4.68
N ARG A 577 -3.56 -18.06 4.31
CA ARG A 577 -3.65 -17.50 2.96
C ARG A 577 -2.61 -16.40 2.77
N GLU A 578 -2.33 -16.10 1.51
CA GLU A 578 -1.42 -15.01 1.11
C GLU A 578 -0.03 -15.16 1.73
N SER A 579 0.56 -16.35 1.60
CA SER A 579 1.87 -16.67 2.17
C SER A 579 2.98 -15.75 1.67
N GLU A 580 2.91 -15.25 0.43
CA GLU A 580 3.91 -14.31 -0.08
C GLU A 580 3.86 -12.95 0.64
N ALA A 581 2.67 -12.50 1.04
CA ALA A 581 2.52 -11.28 1.84
C ALA A 581 3.09 -11.49 3.26
N LEU A 582 2.85 -12.66 3.87
CA LEU A 582 3.48 -12.99 5.16
C LEU A 582 5.01 -13.08 5.08
N ASP A 583 5.55 -13.62 3.98
CA ASP A 583 7.00 -13.65 3.76
C ASP A 583 7.58 -12.23 3.60
N ALA A 584 6.83 -11.31 2.98
CA ALA A 584 7.24 -9.92 2.85
C ALA A 584 7.22 -9.17 4.19
N ILE A 585 6.21 -9.41 5.05
CA ILE A 585 6.18 -8.85 6.42
C ILE A 585 7.35 -9.40 7.26
N ASP A 586 7.59 -10.72 7.21
CA ASP A 586 8.76 -11.33 7.89
C ASP A 586 10.08 -10.74 7.39
N PHE A 587 10.24 -10.54 6.08
CA PHE A 587 11.41 -9.88 5.50
C PHE A 587 11.55 -8.42 5.98
N GLY A 588 10.47 -7.65 5.98
CA GLY A 588 10.46 -6.27 6.49
C GLY A 588 10.88 -6.19 7.96
N ALA A 589 10.35 -7.08 8.81
CA ALA A 589 10.73 -7.17 10.21
C ALA A 589 12.22 -7.52 10.37
N ARG A 590 12.75 -8.49 9.61
CA ARG A 590 14.19 -8.82 9.63
C ARG A 590 15.06 -7.67 9.17
N ARG A 591 14.60 -6.91 8.18
CA ARG A 591 15.30 -5.73 7.67
C ARG A 591 15.41 -4.65 8.75
N ILE A 592 14.34 -4.43 9.51
CA ILE A 592 14.31 -3.49 10.65
C ILE A 592 15.19 -3.98 11.80
N ASP A 593 15.11 -5.25 12.20
CA ASP A 593 15.98 -5.83 13.24
C ASP A 593 17.46 -5.70 12.84
N PHE A 594 17.79 -6.06 11.59
CA PHE A 594 19.15 -5.92 11.09
C PHE A 594 19.60 -4.46 11.06
N LEU A 595 18.72 -3.51 10.72
CA LEU A 595 19.01 -2.08 10.81
C LEU A 595 19.46 -1.66 12.21
N GLY A 596 18.74 -2.05 13.25
CA GLY A 596 19.16 -1.82 14.63
C GLY A 596 20.50 -2.51 14.94
N LEU A 597 20.60 -3.80 14.62
CA LEU A 597 21.79 -4.62 14.88
C LEU A 597 23.06 -4.01 14.26
N MET A 598 22.96 -3.43 13.06
CA MET A 598 24.08 -2.78 12.39
C MET A 598 24.68 -1.64 13.22
N PHE A 599 23.85 -0.79 13.82
CA PHE A 599 24.30 0.31 14.67
C PHE A 599 24.78 -0.21 16.04
N GLN A 600 24.10 -1.23 16.59
CA GLN A 600 24.52 -1.88 17.82
C GLN A 600 25.92 -2.50 17.69
N LEU A 601 26.14 -3.34 16.68
CA LEU A 601 27.42 -3.99 16.43
C LEU A 601 28.51 -2.96 16.12
N SER A 602 28.17 -1.88 15.41
CA SER A 602 29.09 -0.77 15.19
C SER A 602 29.59 -0.17 16.51
N ASP A 603 28.68 0.16 17.42
CA ASP A 603 29.02 0.69 18.74
C ASP A 603 29.86 -0.31 19.54
N GLU A 604 29.47 -1.58 19.58
CA GLU A 604 30.22 -2.63 20.28
C GLU A 604 31.64 -2.78 19.73
N MET A 605 31.82 -2.74 18.40
CA MET A 605 33.13 -2.80 17.76
C MET A 605 34.02 -1.62 18.14
N ILE A 606 33.47 -0.39 18.13
CA ILE A 606 34.19 0.83 18.50
C ILE A 606 34.63 0.76 19.98
N HIS A 607 33.75 0.33 20.88
CA HIS A 607 34.07 0.18 22.30
C HIS A 607 35.10 -0.92 22.56
N SER A 608 34.97 -2.09 21.91
CA SER A 608 35.92 -3.20 22.02
C SER A 608 37.33 -2.77 21.59
N TYR A 609 37.46 -2.00 20.51
CA TYR A 609 38.75 -1.48 20.07
C TYR A 609 39.32 -0.44 21.05
N ALA A 610 38.50 0.49 21.53
CA ALA A 610 38.91 1.48 22.53
C ALA A 610 39.37 0.81 23.84
N GLN A 611 38.69 -0.25 24.28
CA GLN A 611 39.11 -1.05 25.43
C GLN A 611 40.44 -1.76 25.18
N ALA A 612 40.69 -2.25 23.96
CA ALA A 612 41.96 -2.85 23.58
C ALA A 612 43.10 -1.83 23.68
N GLN A 613 42.89 -0.60 23.17
CA GLN A 613 43.85 0.49 23.29
C GLN A 613 44.09 0.89 24.74
N ALA A 614 43.04 1.01 25.56
CA ALA A 614 43.16 1.34 26.99
C ALA A 614 43.92 0.25 27.77
N THR A 615 43.64 -1.02 27.49
CA THR A 615 44.32 -2.18 28.10
C THR A 615 45.80 -2.23 27.75
N LEU A 616 46.14 -1.90 26.49
CA LEU A 616 47.52 -1.76 26.04
C LEU A 616 48.22 -0.58 26.74
N ALA A 617 47.60 0.59 26.75
CA ALA A 617 48.14 1.81 27.37
C ALA A 617 48.38 1.65 28.89
N ALA A 618 47.52 0.91 29.58
CA ALA A 618 47.67 0.61 31.00
C ALA A 618 48.76 -0.45 31.29
N GLY A 619 49.31 -1.11 30.27
CA GLY A 619 50.28 -2.20 30.44
C GLY A 619 49.71 -3.46 31.08
N THR A 620 48.38 -3.59 31.17
CA THR A 620 47.68 -4.69 31.87
C THR A 620 47.32 -5.86 30.95
N TRP A 621 47.64 -5.77 29.65
CA TRP A 621 47.25 -6.74 28.61
C TRP A 621 47.66 -8.19 28.86
N LYS A 622 48.67 -8.47 29.71
CA LYS A 622 49.05 -9.83 30.12
C LYS A 622 48.12 -10.45 31.18
N LYS A 623 47.31 -9.63 31.86
CA LYS A 623 46.49 -10.01 33.03
C LYS A 623 45.02 -9.63 32.88
N ALA A 624 44.68 -8.75 31.94
CA ALA A 624 43.32 -8.33 31.67
C ALA A 624 42.46 -9.47 31.12
N SER A 625 41.19 -9.51 31.54
CA SER A 625 40.15 -10.39 30.99
C SER A 625 38.90 -9.56 30.71
N PRO A 626 38.50 -9.37 29.44
CA PRO A 626 39.17 -9.83 28.23
C PRO A 626 40.50 -9.10 27.97
N GLY A 627 41.48 -9.81 27.40
CA GLY A 627 42.75 -9.23 26.95
C GLY A 627 42.67 -8.69 25.50
N VAL A 628 43.72 -7.99 25.05
CA VAL A 628 43.74 -7.34 23.71
C VAL A 628 43.45 -8.32 22.57
N ALA A 629 44.08 -9.50 22.56
CA ALA A 629 43.82 -10.51 21.52
C ALA A 629 42.36 -10.98 21.50
N SER A 630 41.73 -11.10 22.67
CA SER A 630 40.31 -11.47 22.79
C SER A 630 39.40 -10.38 22.25
N LEU A 631 39.69 -9.11 22.58
CA LEU A 631 38.94 -7.96 22.10
C LEU A 631 39.06 -7.81 20.57
N LEU A 632 40.26 -7.99 20.00
CA LEU A 632 40.42 -8.00 18.55
C LEU A 632 39.77 -9.22 17.88
N GLY A 633 39.75 -10.36 18.55
CA GLY A 633 39.04 -11.56 18.08
C GLY A 633 37.52 -11.36 18.05
N ASP A 634 36.97 -10.60 18.98
CA ASP A 634 35.55 -10.23 19.02
C ASP A 634 35.14 -9.35 17.82
N LEU A 635 36.05 -8.45 17.38
CA LEU A 635 35.85 -7.67 16.16
C LEU A 635 35.85 -8.57 14.91
N ASN A 636 36.82 -9.48 14.83
CA ASN A 636 37.01 -10.34 13.68
C ASN A 636 37.48 -11.73 14.07
N ASN A 637 36.59 -12.70 13.95
CA ASN A 637 36.88 -14.12 14.03
C ASN A 637 36.04 -14.80 12.94
N VAL A 638 36.64 -15.74 12.21
CA VAL A 638 36.00 -16.46 11.10
C VAL A 638 34.67 -17.10 11.50
N ALA A 639 34.52 -17.51 12.76
CA ALA A 639 33.29 -18.14 13.24
C ALA A 639 32.23 -17.13 13.71
N ASN A 640 32.61 -16.15 14.56
CA ASN A 640 31.67 -15.35 15.36
C ASN A 640 32.11 -13.88 15.53
N GLY A 641 32.87 -13.31 14.58
CA GLY A 641 33.30 -11.91 14.67
C GLY A 641 32.21 -10.94 14.23
N ARG A 642 32.09 -9.80 14.89
CA ARG A 642 31.04 -8.80 14.57
C ARG A 642 31.09 -8.29 13.13
N LEU A 643 32.28 -8.18 12.56
CA LEU A 643 32.43 -7.84 11.14
C LEU A 643 31.90 -8.94 10.20
N GLN A 644 31.95 -10.21 10.61
CA GLN A 644 31.35 -11.32 9.86
C GLN A 644 29.83 -11.32 9.99
N ASP A 645 29.29 -10.94 11.14
CA ASP A 645 27.83 -10.82 11.32
C ASP A 645 27.25 -9.76 10.37
N MET A 646 27.96 -8.64 10.15
CA MET A 646 27.57 -7.61 9.17
C MET A 646 27.55 -8.16 7.74
N THR A 647 28.58 -8.89 7.31
CA THR A 647 28.61 -9.46 5.94
C THR A 647 27.54 -10.52 5.75
N TYR A 648 27.32 -11.37 6.75
CA TYR A 648 26.30 -12.42 6.72
C TYR A 648 24.88 -11.85 6.69
N GLY A 649 24.59 -10.84 7.52
CA GLY A 649 23.28 -10.19 7.55
C GLY A 649 22.90 -9.56 6.22
N TYR A 650 23.81 -8.77 5.61
CA TYR A 650 23.56 -8.22 4.26
C TYR A 650 23.42 -9.32 3.19
N SER A 651 24.23 -10.39 3.27
CA SER A 651 24.13 -11.51 2.31
C SER A 651 22.79 -12.23 2.39
N GLN A 652 22.26 -12.44 3.60
CA GLN A 652 20.92 -12.99 3.80
C GLN A 652 19.84 -12.04 3.26
N MET A 653 19.88 -10.76 3.64
CA MET A 653 18.89 -9.77 3.19
C MET A 653 18.87 -9.65 1.67
N ARG A 654 20.03 -9.67 1.01
CA ARG A 654 20.16 -9.70 -0.45
C ARG A 654 19.43 -10.87 -1.08
N GLN A 655 19.61 -12.09 -0.54
CA GLN A 655 18.96 -13.28 -1.06
C GLN A 655 17.44 -13.19 -0.87
N MET A 656 16.99 -12.85 0.34
CA MET A 656 15.57 -12.71 0.65
C MET A 656 14.91 -11.65 -0.24
N TYR A 657 15.56 -10.50 -0.43
CA TYR A 657 15.11 -9.45 -1.32
C TYR A 657 14.93 -9.93 -2.76
N GLN A 658 15.95 -10.61 -3.31
CA GLN A 658 15.90 -11.17 -4.66
C GLN A 658 14.73 -12.15 -4.82
N GLU A 659 14.48 -12.99 -3.82
CA GLU A 659 13.36 -13.93 -3.83
C GLU A 659 12.01 -13.21 -3.79
N GLN A 660 11.86 -12.16 -2.98
CA GLN A 660 10.62 -11.36 -2.93
C GLN A 660 10.34 -10.62 -4.24
N TRP A 661 11.38 -10.02 -4.84
CA TRP A 661 11.27 -9.32 -6.12
C TRP A 661 10.75 -10.25 -7.22
N LEU A 662 11.41 -11.39 -7.41
CA LEU A 662 11.11 -12.31 -8.52
C LEU A 662 9.76 -13.03 -8.39
N ARG A 663 9.10 -12.97 -7.23
CA ARG A 663 7.72 -13.45 -7.04
C ARG A 663 6.66 -12.46 -7.53
N THR A 664 7.02 -11.19 -7.65
CA THR A 664 6.07 -10.07 -7.82
C THR A 664 6.31 -9.37 -9.14
N TYR A 665 7.56 -8.99 -9.35
CA TYR A 665 8.02 -8.09 -10.39
C TYR A 665 8.76 -8.81 -11.51
N ARG A 666 8.80 -8.16 -12.66
CA ARG A 666 9.66 -8.52 -13.78
C ARG A 666 11.14 -8.40 -13.34
N PRO A 667 12.08 -9.17 -13.92
CA PRO A 667 13.50 -9.07 -13.56
C PRO A 667 14.17 -7.71 -13.87
N ALA A 668 13.51 -6.83 -14.64
CA ALA A 668 14.02 -5.49 -14.91
C ALA A 668 14.23 -4.71 -13.60
N ASN A 669 15.22 -3.81 -13.56
CA ASN A 669 15.56 -2.95 -12.42
C ASN A 669 15.95 -3.64 -11.09
N LEU A 670 15.92 -4.97 -11.00
CA LEU A 670 16.42 -5.72 -9.85
C LEU A 670 17.94 -5.57 -9.67
N GLN A 671 18.70 -5.62 -10.77
CA GLN A 671 20.16 -5.68 -10.74
C GLN A 671 20.81 -4.47 -10.03
N PRO A 672 20.41 -3.21 -10.28
CA PRO A 672 20.91 -2.06 -9.53
C PRO A 672 20.76 -2.18 -8.00
N VAL A 673 19.64 -2.74 -7.52
CA VAL A 673 19.42 -2.94 -6.09
C VAL A 673 20.35 -4.04 -5.53
N LEU A 674 20.52 -5.14 -6.26
CA LEU A 674 21.45 -6.20 -5.87
C LEU A 674 22.90 -5.71 -5.86
N GLU A 675 23.28 -4.80 -6.76
CA GLU A 675 24.60 -4.17 -6.77
C GLU A 675 24.83 -3.28 -5.55
N ARG A 676 23.78 -2.66 -5.00
CA ARG A 676 23.85 -1.91 -3.72
C ARG A 676 24.14 -2.83 -2.54
N TYR A 677 23.50 -4.00 -2.49
CA TYR A 677 23.85 -5.07 -1.55
C TYR A 677 25.29 -5.54 -1.73
N ASP A 678 25.68 -5.88 -2.95
CA ASP A 678 27.02 -6.39 -3.26
C ASP A 678 28.12 -5.39 -2.89
N PHE A 679 27.93 -4.11 -3.22
CA PHE A 679 28.83 -3.04 -2.82
C PHE A 679 28.95 -2.91 -1.29
N THR A 680 27.83 -3.00 -0.58
CA THR A 680 27.82 -2.90 0.89
C THR A 680 28.52 -4.09 1.54
N ILE A 681 28.29 -5.31 1.03
CA ILE A 681 28.99 -6.52 1.47
C ILE A 681 30.50 -6.38 1.25
N GLN A 682 30.93 -5.93 0.07
CA GLN A 682 32.35 -5.74 -0.24
C GLN A 682 33.01 -4.70 0.68
N ARG A 683 32.29 -3.63 1.05
CA ARG A 683 32.77 -2.65 2.04
C ARG A 683 33.09 -3.30 3.39
N TRP A 684 32.22 -4.18 3.88
CA TRP A 684 32.45 -4.88 5.15
C TRP A 684 33.55 -5.94 5.05
N ILE A 685 33.67 -6.64 3.92
CA ILE A 685 34.79 -7.56 3.65
C ILE A 685 36.14 -6.80 3.68
N ALA A 686 36.20 -5.59 3.09
CA ALA A 686 37.42 -4.79 3.14
C ALA A 686 37.82 -4.42 4.59
N ARG A 687 36.85 -4.18 5.48
CA ARG A 687 37.10 -3.94 6.92
C ARG A 687 37.57 -5.17 7.66
N VAL A 688 37.05 -6.35 7.31
CA VAL A 688 37.56 -7.64 7.82
C VAL A 688 39.06 -7.77 7.53
N ASP A 689 39.50 -7.45 6.31
CA ASP A 689 40.90 -7.54 5.93
C ASP A 689 41.77 -6.50 6.66
N GLN A 690 41.25 -5.28 6.86
CA GLN A 690 41.93 -4.26 7.66
C GLN A 690 42.10 -4.69 9.12
N VAL A 691 41.05 -5.20 9.78
CA VAL A 691 41.15 -5.67 11.17
C VAL A 691 42.03 -6.92 11.27
N ARG A 692 42.08 -7.78 10.25
CA ARG A 692 43.04 -8.88 10.18
C ARG A 692 44.49 -8.36 10.21
N ALA A 693 44.79 -7.29 9.46
CA ALA A 693 46.11 -6.65 9.52
C ALA A 693 46.41 -6.10 10.93
N VAL A 694 45.42 -5.53 11.63
CA VAL A 694 45.57 -5.09 13.03
C VAL A 694 45.87 -6.26 13.96
N GLN A 695 45.19 -7.40 13.78
CA GLN A 695 45.44 -8.62 14.55
C GLN A 695 46.87 -9.15 14.34
N HIS A 696 47.37 -9.12 13.11
CA HIS A 696 48.77 -9.48 12.80
C HIS A 696 49.76 -8.51 13.47
N GLN A 697 49.52 -7.20 13.38
CA GLN A 697 50.36 -6.20 14.04
C GLN A 697 50.39 -6.40 15.56
N TRP A 698 49.24 -6.69 16.18
CA TRP A 698 49.20 -7.02 17.60
C TRP A 698 50.02 -8.28 17.93
N ALA A 699 49.85 -9.36 17.17
CA ALA A 699 50.53 -10.62 17.40
C ALA A 699 52.07 -10.50 17.28
N GLU A 700 52.55 -9.69 16.35
CA GLU A 700 53.98 -9.53 16.08
C GLU A 700 54.63 -8.44 16.95
N GLN A 701 53.96 -7.30 17.10
CA GLN A 701 54.58 -6.07 17.61
C GLN A 701 53.99 -5.62 18.95
N HIS A 702 52.87 -6.21 19.38
CA HIS A 702 52.13 -5.77 20.57
C HIS A 702 51.78 -4.27 20.54
N THR A 703 51.50 -3.74 19.33
CA THR A 703 51.03 -2.38 19.11
C THR A 703 49.67 -2.40 18.41
N LEU A 704 48.91 -1.31 18.55
CA LEU A 704 47.64 -1.09 17.86
C LEU A 704 47.72 0.22 17.07
N PRO A 705 47.29 0.25 15.80
CA PRO A 705 47.21 1.49 15.02
C PRO A 705 46.14 2.45 15.57
N ASP A 706 46.11 3.66 15.02
CA ASP A 706 45.00 4.58 15.25
C ASP A 706 43.74 4.07 14.50
N PRO A 707 42.54 4.06 15.13
CA PRO A 707 41.33 3.52 14.52
C PRO A 707 40.94 4.23 13.21
N SER A 708 41.30 5.50 13.05
CA SER A 708 41.04 6.25 11.82
C SER A 708 41.77 5.68 10.59
N GLN A 709 42.88 4.95 10.79
CA GLN A 709 43.65 4.33 9.70
C GLN A 709 42.88 3.22 8.98
N PHE A 710 41.86 2.64 9.60
CA PHE A 710 40.97 1.66 8.99
C PHE A 710 39.49 2.10 9.05
N GLY A 711 39.26 3.41 9.15
CA GLY A 711 37.94 4.02 9.05
C GLY A 711 37.02 3.79 10.25
N MET A 712 37.53 3.31 11.38
CA MET A 712 36.74 3.20 12.61
C MET A 712 36.68 4.57 13.31
N PRO A 713 35.48 5.07 13.67
CA PRO A 713 35.34 6.35 14.35
C PRO A 713 35.75 6.24 15.83
N ALA A 714 35.92 7.40 16.47
CA ALA A 714 36.12 7.46 17.91
C ALA A 714 34.82 7.07 18.65
N PRO A 715 34.91 6.50 19.87
CA PRO A 715 33.74 6.25 20.69
C PRO A 715 32.93 7.52 20.91
N LEU A 716 31.63 7.45 20.62
CA LEU A 716 30.69 8.50 21.02
C LEU A 716 30.64 8.58 22.55
N THR A 717 30.53 9.79 23.10
CA THR A 717 30.40 9.97 24.56
C THR A 717 29.16 9.19 25.04
N PRO A 718 29.24 8.41 26.15
CA PRO A 718 28.10 7.64 26.60
C PRO A 718 26.92 8.56 26.90
N VAL A 719 25.80 8.34 26.22
CA VAL A 719 24.49 8.74 26.73
C VAL A 719 24.08 7.63 27.68
N ALA A 720 23.59 7.98 28.88
CA ALA A 720 23.18 6.99 29.87
C ALA A 720 22.25 5.94 29.22
N PRO A 721 22.47 4.63 29.45
CA PRO A 721 21.62 3.61 28.87
C PRO A 721 20.17 3.85 29.30
N SER A 722 19.23 3.75 28.35
CA SER A 722 17.82 3.60 28.68
C SER A 722 17.66 2.35 29.55
N PRO A 723 16.88 2.39 30.64
CA PRO A 723 16.63 1.22 31.45
C PRO A 723 16.07 0.10 30.57
N VAL A 724 16.66 -1.09 30.67
CA VAL A 724 16.13 -2.30 30.03
C VAL A 724 14.65 -2.42 30.43
N PRO A 725 13.71 -2.41 29.46
CA PRO A 725 12.30 -2.60 29.76
C PRO A 725 12.12 -3.94 30.50
N PRO A 726 11.25 -4.01 31.51
CA PRO A 726 10.93 -5.27 32.14
C PRO A 726 10.45 -6.27 31.08
N PRO A 727 10.71 -7.58 31.25
CA PRO A 727 10.22 -8.59 30.32
C PRO A 727 8.71 -8.43 30.14
N LEU A 728 8.26 -8.45 28.87
CA LEU A 728 6.84 -8.43 28.53
C LEU A 728 6.12 -9.49 29.38
N PRO A 729 4.99 -9.14 30.05
CA PRO A 729 4.28 -10.08 30.87
C PRO A 729 3.86 -11.27 30.02
N ASN A 730 4.23 -12.48 30.44
CA ASN A 730 3.75 -13.72 29.83
C ASN A 730 2.21 -13.69 29.82
N GLY A 731 1.63 -13.46 28.63
CA GLY A 731 0.19 -13.43 28.43
C GLY A 731 -0.44 -14.78 28.81
N ARG A 732 -1.45 -14.72 29.67
CA ARG A 732 -2.45 -15.77 29.86
C ARG A 732 -3.64 -15.50 28.94
#